data_AF-A0A1S9C839-F1
#
_entry.id   AF-A0A1S9C839-F1
#
_cell.length_a   1.000
_cell.length_b   1.000
_cell.length_c   1.000
_cell.angle_alpha   90.00
_cell.angle_beta   90.00
_cell.angle_gamma   90.00
#
_symmetry.space_group_name_H-M   'P 1'
#
loop_
_entity.id
_entity.type
_entity.pdbx_description
1 polymer ?
#
loop_
_entity_poly.entity_id
_entity_poly.type
_entity_poly.pdbx_seq_one_letter_code
_entity_poly.pdbx_strand_id
1 'polypeptide(L)'
;MNKKFKSWLTITGLATIASLSVISNCEPNPVFAATLQQNIGNTVLLDVTTYSQSDKASITESNHLEIEAGGWVKFEDVNFGSDGLEHFIIDVSTQAEVDPSSVNVFIDSMRSIPITSARIEMLADQQVDFRAIGSDLANTITGIHDVYIQVEDTVNLNWIRFTNVVKHQSNGLTGVNLALSIQSSIDKLNPYDVLELEAVKQDMGKRGLTILKPMTLRGAVPETDAYKSNVGASHIKTILDNSNTLAIKSDDVRLEHFEIIKPDIKGMVVSARIDGYPDTKNEKMFHGISLNNVRLFGGMYAMHTGNGAQVLLTNSSLEGFSFHGLTLDRRIPVEVLPQLYLDHCFLSPHLYPKENDPGKAQYRETDEYAYFNAWSVGLDAGNDEYIVRDLSNTIFQNNTFLNTGIGIAKGANAIIRNNTFTQYCGDVEMLHFEEFTNNILIENNLFEGLTEGDRYTSPGIGIDREMQSTFDITFRNNTVKGAYSRFFNAYSPQGITIENNDFTEAYSQSIKTPSGTMVSDIFFYFTWNALEHHLDNMPNVGAKNVIIKDNLFSEENKDRNKISIEEYAGETSNFIQPGLIVDKKVLAAEPAPLVEINKSYRIINKETEEYLYVKPGDEKIYFTSEPLEDGSDIWHLGLESSIYYTLKNEKENKYLEVKLPYTASHMSNNSKPAEIHAKILSDYEGSDFKPIWFFVKENVDGVDYMLMHPGYSECRSRLSIEDGKDFAITEVARISSPAAYKPFEDTDLWEFVPVDGSRAIPTSTIAQAELPLNSISFEAGEQVSYKVTGLKTSSELISNSGVTHGDQAIKINMLERQDNLDLASKLILEPTNAESWNLGVDQTMFLSLTNPNDFKAQIRITAKDLHGNSRGFYFWLDPNSTTSAEIGPDLLGEIGIDETKYAGTYGYFGKGLDPQCITDITINFPENNASLINQAPSASFIVDHIHGFVQ
;
A
#
# COMPACT_ATOMS: atom_id res chain seq x y z
N MET A 1 42.25 41.64 4.15
CA MET A 1 42.03 42.08 2.74
C MET A 1 40.51 42.15 2.55
N ASN A 2 39.85 43.25 2.94
CA ASN A 2 39.43 44.40 2.10
C ASN A 2 38.70 43.95 0.82
N LYS A 3 37.36 44.05 0.73
CA LYS A 3 36.47 45.25 0.64
C LYS A 3 35.99 45.44 -0.81
N LYS A 4 34.72 45.86 -0.92
CA LYS A 4 33.99 46.53 -2.05
C LYS A 4 33.07 45.59 -2.85
N PHE A 5 31.79 45.89 -3.14
CA PHE A 5 30.90 47.05 -2.89
C PHE A 5 29.46 46.61 -3.31
N LYS A 6 28.48 46.49 -2.41
CA LYS A 6 27.20 47.27 -2.29
C LYS A 6 26.66 48.04 -3.52
N SER A 7 25.41 47.75 -3.91
CA SER A 7 24.20 48.64 -3.89
C SER A 7 22.99 47.91 -4.54
N TRP A 8 21.90 47.56 -3.84
CA TRP A 8 20.60 48.31 -3.70
C TRP A 8 20.04 48.75 -5.07
N LEU A 9 18.79 48.51 -5.53
CA LEU A 9 17.49 48.60 -4.86
C LEU A 9 16.35 48.00 -5.75
N THR A 10 15.27 47.61 -5.08
CA THR A 10 13.91 47.17 -5.44
C THR A 10 13.18 47.90 -6.59
N ILE A 11 12.52 47.15 -7.51
CA ILE A 11 11.15 47.44 -8.01
C ILE A 11 10.42 46.09 -8.26
N THR A 12 9.27 45.99 -7.62
CA THR A 12 8.20 44.99 -7.69
C THR A 12 7.49 44.90 -9.05
N GLY A 13 7.02 43.69 -9.40
CA GLY A 13 5.73 43.49 -10.07
C GLY A 13 5.75 42.91 -11.49
N LEU A 14 4.96 41.85 -11.67
CA LEU A 14 4.48 41.22 -12.91
C LEU A 14 5.45 40.30 -13.67
N ALA A 15 5.35 39.00 -13.40
CA ALA A 15 5.74 37.94 -14.33
C ALA A 15 4.53 37.04 -14.60
N THR A 16 3.57 37.58 -15.35
CA THR A 16 2.53 36.82 -16.04
C THR A 16 2.84 36.93 -17.54
N ILE A 17 2.96 35.79 -18.22
CA ILE A 17 2.84 35.62 -19.68
C ILE A 17 3.92 36.34 -20.53
N ALA A 18 5.03 35.67 -20.83
CA ALA A 18 5.77 35.86 -22.10
C ALA A 18 6.93 34.86 -22.28
N SER A 19 6.67 33.74 -22.94
CA SER A 19 7.68 33.04 -23.75
C SER A 19 7.03 32.16 -24.83
N LEU A 20 6.16 32.80 -25.62
CA LEU A 20 5.60 32.27 -26.87
C LEU A 20 5.69 33.36 -27.93
N SER A 21 6.90 33.75 -28.37
CA SER A 21 7.10 34.51 -29.62
C SER A 21 8.57 34.86 -29.90
N VAL A 22 9.48 33.89 -30.07
CA VAL A 22 10.71 34.13 -30.87
C VAL A 22 11.14 32.82 -31.57
N ILE A 23 10.28 32.28 -32.44
CA ILE A 23 10.71 31.48 -33.60
C ILE A 23 9.79 31.87 -34.77
N SER A 24 9.96 33.07 -35.29
CA SER A 24 9.46 33.44 -36.61
C SER A 24 10.56 34.23 -37.29
N ASN A 25 11.15 33.64 -38.33
CA ASN A 25 12.12 34.20 -39.30
C ASN A 25 13.37 33.33 -39.56
N CYS A 26 13.26 32.00 -39.42
CA CYS A 26 14.00 31.12 -40.32
C CYS A 26 13.05 30.76 -41.47
N GLU A 27 13.41 31.13 -42.70
CA GLU A 27 12.72 30.65 -43.90
C GLU A 27 12.62 29.12 -43.85
N PRO A 28 11.45 28.52 -44.19
CA PRO A 28 11.32 27.07 -44.24
C PRO A 28 12.19 26.55 -45.36
N ASN A 29 13.33 25.97 -44.98
CA ASN A 29 14.15 25.20 -45.91
C ASN A 29 13.30 24.00 -46.38
N PRO A 30 12.96 23.85 -47.67
CA PRO A 30 11.91 22.95 -48.17
C PRO A 30 12.31 21.45 -48.18
N VAL A 31 13.21 21.03 -47.28
CA VAL A 31 13.78 19.67 -47.27
C VAL A 31 13.13 18.75 -46.22
N PHE A 32 12.22 19.23 -45.38
CA PHE A 32 11.73 18.46 -44.22
C PHE A 32 10.22 18.20 -44.21
N ALA A 33 9.69 17.66 -45.31
CA ALA A 33 8.38 17.00 -45.27
C ALA A 33 8.59 15.49 -45.04
N ALA A 34 8.81 15.08 -43.79
CA ALA A 34 8.48 13.70 -43.42
C ALA A 34 7.01 13.50 -43.77
N THR A 35 6.73 12.66 -44.76
CA THR A 35 5.37 12.49 -45.25
C THR A 35 4.68 11.52 -44.30
N LEU A 36 3.83 12.03 -43.41
CA LEU A 36 2.75 11.22 -42.85
C LEU A 36 1.99 10.68 -44.07
N GLN A 37 2.08 9.38 -44.32
CA GLN A 37 1.58 8.79 -45.57
C GLN A 37 0.05 8.72 -45.62
N GLN A 38 -0.65 8.97 -44.50
CA GLN A 38 -2.11 8.89 -44.40
C GLN A 38 -2.71 10.22 -43.91
N ASN A 39 -3.88 10.56 -44.47
CA ASN A 39 -4.79 11.50 -43.83
C ASN A 39 -5.24 10.88 -42.50
N ILE A 40 -5.20 11.66 -41.42
CA ILE A 40 -5.71 11.20 -40.12
C ILE A 40 -7.25 11.21 -40.23
N GLY A 41 -7.85 10.02 -40.29
CA GLY A 41 -9.29 9.82 -40.44
C GLY A 41 -10.09 10.19 -39.19
N ASN A 42 -11.42 10.25 -39.32
CA ASN A 42 -12.33 10.49 -38.20
C ASN A 42 -12.34 9.31 -37.22
N THR A 43 -12.38 9.56 -35.92
CA THR A 43 -12.69 8.54 -34.89
C THR A 43 -14.18 8.20 -34.91
N VAL A 44 -14.51 6.92 -34.74
CA VAL A 44 -15.90 6.48 -34.47
C VAL A 44 -16.04 6.20 -32.97
N LEU A 45 -17.01 6.83 -32.32
CA LEU A 45 -17.41 6.56 -30.94
C LEU A 45 -18.79 5.89 -30.96
N LEU A 46 -18.92 4.73 -30.33
CA LEU A 46 -20.22 4.10 -30.12
C LEU A 46 -20.78 4.58 -28.77
N ASP A 47 -22.01 5.10 -28.80
CA ASP A 47 -22.75 5.41 -27.58
C ASP A 47 -23.28 4.12 -26.97
N VAL A 48 -22.63 3.67 -25.89
CA VAL A 48 -22.97 2.40 -25.22
C VAL A 48 -24.38 2.39 -24.64
N THR A 49 -25.01 3.56 -24.47
CA THR A 49 -26.39 3.68 -23.98
C THR A 49 -27.44 3.49 -25.08
N THR A 50 -27.02 3.48 -26.36
CA THR A 50 -27.93 3.34 -27.51
C THR A 50 -27.46 2.24 -28.45
N TYR A 51 -28.02 1.04 -28.29
CA TYR A 51 -27.83 -0.09 -29.19
C TYR A 51 -29.18 -0.56 -29.78
N SER A 52 -29.13 -1.18 -30.96
CA SER A 52 -30.32 -1.60 -31.73
C SER A 52 -30.89 -2.95 -31.28
N GLN A 53 -30.01 -3.88 -30.90
CA GLN A 53 -30.34 -5.24 -30.50
C GLN A 53 -29.31 -5.71 -29.46
N SER A 54 -29.71 -6.61 -28.57
CA SER A 54 -28.82 -7.25 -27.61
C SER A 54 -29.30 -8.65 -27.24
N ASP A 55 -28.39 -9.42 -26.66
CA ASP A 55 -28.66 -10.62 -25.88
C ASP A 55 -27.85 -10.55 -24.59
N LYS A 56 -28.51 -10.74 -23.45
CA LYS A 56 -27.92 -10.61 -22.10
C LYS A 56 -27.11 -9.32 -21.88
N ALA A 57 -27.68 -8.19 -22.26
CA ALA A 57 -27.07 -6.89 -22.01
C ALA A 57 -28.10 -5.89 -21.47
N SER A 58 -27.65 -5.04 -20.56
CA SER A 58 -28.46 -4.01 -19.91
C SER A 58 -27.66 -2.75 -19.61
N ILE A 59 -28.34 -1.61 -19.54
CA ILE A 59 -27.72 -0.36 -19.06
C ILE A 59 -27.88 -0.30 -17.55
N THR A 60 -26.78 -0.13 -16.83
CA THR A 60 -26.75 0.02 -15.38
C THR A 60 -27.26 1.40 -14.94
N GLU A 61 -27.55 1.59 -13.66
CA GLU A 61 -27.96 2.89 -13.11
C GLU A 61 -26.90 3.99 -13.32
N SER A 62 -25.63 3.60 -13.43
CA SER A 62 -24.50 4.49 -13.71
C SER A 62 -24.28 4.78 -15.19
N ASN A 63 -25.21 4.39 -16.07
CA ASN A 63 -25.12 4.50 -17.55
C ASN A 63 -23.95 3.71 -18.17
N HIS A 64 -23.52 2.62 -17.56
CA HIS A 64 -22.60 1.68 -18.18
C HIS A 64 -23.36 0.57 -18.89
N LEU A 65 -22.81 0.04 -19.97
CA LEU A 65 -23.35 -1.13 -20.64
C LEU A 65 -22.79 -2.39 -19.97
N GLU A 66 -23.63 -3.08 -19.21
CA GLU A 66 -23.31 -4.41 -18.71
C GLU A 66 -23.68 -5.44 -19.78
N ILE A 67 -22.74 -6.33 -20.10
CA ILE A 67 -22.97 -7.49 -20.95
C ILE A 67 -22.59 -8.71 -20.12
N GLU A 68 -23.55 -9.61 -19.87
CA GLU A 68 -23.29 -10.86 -19.14
C GLU A 68 -22.47 -11.83 -20.00
N ALA A 69 -21.83 -12.81 -19.35
CA ALA A 69 -21.05 -13.85 -20.01
C ALA A 69 -21.74 -14.48 -21.25
N GLY A 70 -21.03 -14.44 -22.38
CA GLY A 70 -21.48 -14.89 -23.70
C GLY A 70 -22.50 -13.97 -24.40
N GLY A 71 -22.90 -12.87 -23.76
CA GLY A 71 -23.85 -11.88 -24.27
C GLY A 71 -23.25 -10.99 -25.37
N TRP A 72 -24.11 -10.18 -25.99
CA TRP A 72 -23.71 -9.28 -27.07
C TRP A 72 -24.65 -8.09 -27.27
N VAL A 73 -24.14 -7.06 -27.95
CA VAL A 73 -24.90 -5.90 -28.44
C VAL A 73 -24.63 -5.61 -29.92
N LYS A 74 -25.60 -4.98 -30.60
CA LYS A 74 -25.52 -4.54 -31.99
C LYS A 74 -25.72 -3.03 -32.11
N PHE A 75 -24.81 -2.36 -32.81
CA PHE A 75 -24.91 -0.97 -33.25
C PHE A 75 -25.18 -0.95 -34.76
N GLU A 76 -26.29 -0.36 -35.18
CA GLU A 76 -26.70 -0.29 -36.59
C GLU A 76 -26.12 0.94 -37.30
N ASP A 77 -25.84 0.79 -38.60
CA ASP A 77 -25.45 1.89 -39.50
C ASP A 77 -24.24 2.72 -39.02
N VAL A 78 -23.25 2.08 -38.39
CA VAL A 78 -22.02 2.72 -37.93
C VAL A 78 -21.17 3.14 -39.13
N ASN A 79 -20.85 4.43 -39.23
CA ASN A 79 -20.13 5.00 -40.38
C ASN A 79 -18.63 5.19 -40.09
N PHE A 80 -17.80 4.37 -40.73
CA PHE A 80 -16.33 4.37 -40.67
C PHE A 80 -15.67 5.33 -41.67
N GLY A 81 -16.45 6.03 -42.51
CA GLY A 81 -15.94 6.96 -43.51
C GLY A 81 -15.25 6.27 -44.71
N SER A 82 -14.74 7.07 -45.64
CA SER A 82 -14.07 6.57 -46.86
C SER A 82 -12.64 6.09 -46.62
N ASP A 83 -11.96 6.69 -45.65
CA ASP A 83 -10.55 6.45 -45.38
C ASP A 83 -10.37 5.24 -44.43
N GLY A 84 -11.42 4.93 -43.67
CA GLY A 84 -11.54 3.77 -42.81
C GLY A 84 -10.75 3.85 -41.50
N LEU A 85 -10.92 2.81 -40.67
CA LEU A 85 -10.28 2.70 -39.35
C LEU A 85 -9.65 1.32 -39.18
N GLU A 86 -8.61 1.26 -38.35
CA GLU A 86 -7.68 0.12 -38.27
C GLU A 86 -7.45 -0.37 -36.83
N HIS A 87 -7.94 0.36 -35.83
CA HIS A 87 -7.77 0.01 -34.44
C HIS A 87 -9.12 0.07 -33.70
N PHE A 88 -9.29 -0.82 -32.74
CA PHE A 88 -10.42 -0.87 -31.82
C PHE A 88 -9.91 -0.67 -30.40
N ILE A 89 -10.61 0.15 -29.62
CA ILE A 89 -10.29 0.40 -28.22
C ILE A 89 -11.55 0.61 -27.42
N ILE A 90 -11.59 0.04 -26.22
CA ILE A 90 -12.75 -0.02 -25.36
C ILE A 90 -12.34 0.24 -23.92
N ASP A 91 -13.19 0.95 -23.18
CA ASP A 91 -13.05 1.14 -21.74
C ASP A 91 -13.97 0.18 -20.99
N VAL A 92 -13.34 -0.75 -20.29
CA VAL A 92 -13.98 -1.94 -19.73
C VAL A 92 -13.58 -2.14 -18.27
N SER A 93 -14.55 -2.52 -17.45
CA SER A 93 -14.37 -3.07 -16.10
C SER A 93 -15.01 -4.44 -16.01
N THR A 94 -14.54 -5.27 -15.07
CA THR A 94 -15.08 -6.61 -14.86
C THR A 94 -14.77 -7.11 -13.44
N GLN A 95 -15.62 -7.99 -12.94
CA GLN A 95 -15.51 -8.64 -11.63
C GLN A 95 -15.15 -10.13 -11.72
N ALA A 96 -14.95 -10.67 -12.92
CA ALA A 96 -14.80 -12.11 -13.11
C ALA A 96 -13.50 -12.64 -12.50
N GLU A 97 -13.61 -13.44 -11.44
CA GLU A 97 -12.47 -14.16 -10.90
C GLU A 97 -12.10 -15.32 -11.85
N VAL A 98 -10.82 -15.39 -12.21
CA VAL A 98 -10.05 -16.60 -12.57
C VAL A 98 -9.82 -16.97 -14.06
N ASP A 99 -10.34 -16.31 -15.10
CA ASP A 99 -9.89 -16.61 -16.50
C ASP A 99 -9.67 -15.35 -17.38
N PRO A 100 -8.71 -15.38 -18.34
CA PRO A 100 -8.54 -14.30 -19.31
C PRO A 100 -9.79 -14.18 -20.18
N SER A 101 -10.46 -13.04 -20.10
CA SER A 101 -11.64 -12.75 -20.91
C SER A 101 -11.29 -11.99 -22.18
N SER A 102 -12.22 -11.91 -23.14
CA SER A 102 -12.06 -11.08 -24.32
C SER A 102 -13.35 -10.41 -24.78
N VAL A 103 -13.17 -9.26 -25.42
CA VAL A 103 -14.21 -8.54 -26.15
C VAL A 103 -13.98 -8.78 -27.64
N ASN A 104 -14.92 -9.46 -28.27
CA ASN A 104 -14.91 -9.83 -29.67
C ASN A 104 -15.75 -8.84 -30.49
N VAL A 105 -15.21 -8.38 -31.61
CA VAL A 105 -15.87 -7.41 -32.50
C VAL A 105 -16.21 -8.07 -33.83
N PHE A 106 -17.45 -7.94 -34.27
CA PHE A 106 -17.91 -8.45 -35.57
C PHE A 106 -18.52 -7.33 -36.42
N ILE A 107 -18.42 -7.48 -37.73
CA ILE A 107 -18.97 -6.54 -38.72
C ILE A 107 -20.03 -7.24 -39.57
N ASP A 108 -21.17 -6.58 -39.76
CA ASP A 108 -22.36 -6.95 -40.54
C ASP A 108 -23.09 -8.23 -40.10
N SER A 109 -22.39 -9.17 -39.45
CA SER A 109 -22.97 -10.43 -38.98
C SER A 109 -22.21 -10.99 -37.78
N MET A 110 -22.92 -11.25 -36.69
CA MET A 110 -22.43 -11.97 -35.51
C MET A 110 -21.97 -13.41 -35.79
N ARG A 111 -22.37 -13.99 -36.92
CA ARG A 111 -21.96 -15.34 -37.32
C ARG A 111 -20.66 -15.36 -38.13
N SER A 112 -20.07 -14.19 -38.39
CA SER A 112 -18.78 -14.08 -39.06
C SER A 112 -17.62 -14.40 -38.11
N ILE A 113 -16.39 -14.40 -38.63
CA ILE A 113 -15.20 -14.47 -37.79
C ILE A 113 -15.02 -13.07 -37.17
N PRO A 114 -14.70 -12.95 -35.86
CA PRO A 114 -14.40 -11.66 -35.26
C PRO A 114 -13.33 -10.92 -36.07
N ILE A 115 -13.55 -9.64 -36.35
CA ILE A 115 -12.56 -8.79 -37.04
C ILE A 115 -11.40 -8.42 -36.11
N THR A 116 -11.63 -8.47 -34.80
CA THR A 116 -10.62 -8.36 -33.76
C THR A 116 -11.15 -8.91 -32.43
N SER A 117 -10.23 -9.19 -31.53
CA SER A 117 -10.50 -9.57 -30.14
C SER A 117 -9.58 -8.75 -29.24
N ALA A 118 -10.13 -7.92 -28.37
CA ALA A 118 -9.38 -7.22 -27.34
C ALA A 118 -9.38 -8.10 -26.08
N ARG A 119 -8.19 -8.53 -25.64
CA ARG A 119 -8.06 -9.33 -24.41
C ARG A 119 -8.17 -8.42 -23.19
N ILE A 120 -9.00 -8.85 -22.25
CA ILE A 120 -9.07 -8.28 -20.91
C ILE A 120 -8.03 -9.06 -20.10
N GLU A 121 -6.87 -8.44 -19.86
CA GLU A 121 -5.82 -9.04 -19.03
C GLU A 121 -6.27 -9.04 -17.56
N MET A 122 -6.94 -10.11 -17.15
CA MET A 122 -7.47 -10.27 -15.79
C MET A 122 -6.47 -10.98 -14.89
N LEU A 123 -6.57 -10.69 -13.60
CA LEU A 123 -5.82 -11.35 -12.55
C LEU A 123 -6.82 -11.96 -11.59
N ALA A 124 -6.49 -13.15 -11.09
CA ALA A 124 -7.27 -13.76 -10.02
C ALA A 124 -7.40 -12.77 -8.85
N ASP A 125 -8.61 -12.71 -8.28
CA ASP A 125 -8.94 -11.96 -7.07
C ASP A 125 -8.87 -10.43 -7.19
N GLN A 126 -8.93 -9.87 -8.41
CA GLN A 126 -8.99 -8.43 -8.63
C GLN A 126 -10.31 -7.96 -9.24
N GLN A 127 -10.89 -6.93 -8.64
CA GLN A 127 -11.84 -6.07 -9.33
C GLN A 127 -11.05 -5.12 -10.25
N VAL A 128 -11.30 -5.21 -11.55
CA VAL A 128 -10.67 -4.30 -12.51
C VAL A 128 -11.57 -3.09 -12.66
N ASP A 129 -11.11 -1.93 -12.15
CA ASP A 129 -11.70 -0.63 -12.49
C ASP A 129 -11.62 -0.39 -14.01
N PHE A 130 -12.44 0.55 -14.50
CA PHE A 130 -12.48 0.91 -15.91
C PHE A 130 -11.08 1.22 -16.45
N ARG A 131 -10.70 0.51 -17.52
CA ARG A 131 -9.44 0.70 -18.24
C ARG A 131 -9.61 0.56 -19.74
N ALA A 132 -8.82 1.34 -20.48
CA ALA A 132 -8.76 1.28 -21.93
C ALA A 132 -7.92 0.09 -22.43
N ILE A 133 -8.58 -0.89 -23.07
CA ILE A 133 -7.92 -1.99 -23.78
C ILE A 133 -8.20 -1.90 -25.29
N GLY A 134 -7.25 -2.28 -26.12
CA GLY A 134 -7.40 -2.19 -27.56
C GLY A 134 -6.70 -3.31 -28.31
N SER A 135 -7.04 -3.43 -29.59
CA SER A 135 -6.47 -4.39 -30.53
C SER A 135 -6.63 -3.89 -31.96
N ASP A 136 -5.69 -4.26 -32.83
CA ASP A 136 -5.78 -3.92 -34.25
C ASP A 136 -6.88 -4.72 -34.94
N LEU A 137 -7.48 -4.11 -35.95
CA LEU A 137 -8.44 -4.77 -36.82
C LEU A 137 -7.69 -5.62 -37.84
N ALA A 138 -8.25 -6.79 -38.17
CA ALA A 138 -7.67 -7.67 -39.19
C ALA A 138 -7.57 -7.00 -40.57
N ASN A 139 -8.44 -6.04 -40.86
CA ASN A 139 -8.42 -5.22 -42.06
C ASN A 139 -8.96 -3.81 -41.74
N THR A 140 -8.56 -2.81 -42.54
CA THR A 140 -9.17 -1.47 -42.52
C THR A 140 -10.67 -1.56 -42.83
N ILE A 141 -11.52 -0.98 -41.98
CA ILE A 141 -12.98 -0.97 -42.15
C ILE A 141 -13.40 0.38 -42.71
N THR A 142 -14.16 0.40 -43.82
CA THR A 142 -14.61 1.63 -44.52
C THR A 142 -16.11 1.56 -44.81
N GLY A 143 -16.79 2.70 -44.92
CA GLY A 143 -18.21 2.76 -45.24
C GLY A 143 -19.13 2.60 -44.04
N ILE A 144 -20.35 2.10 -44.26
CA ILE A 144 -21.39 1.97 -43.24
C ILE A 144 -21.60 0.48 -42.95
N HIS A 145 -21.58 0.11 -41.68
CA HIS A 145 -21.63 -1.28 -41.21
C HIS A 145 -22.47 -1.43 -39.94
N ASP A 146 -23.01 -2.63 -39.75
CA ASP A 146 -23.50 -3.04 -38.43
C ASP A 146 -22.33 -3.56 -37.59
N VAL A 147 -22.16 -3.06 -36.36
CA VAL A 147 -21.11 -3.49 -35.44
C VAL A 147 -21.71 -4.34 -34.33
N TYR A 148 -21.13 -5.50 -34.07
CA TYR A 148 -21.50 -6.31 -32.93
C TYR A 148 -20.34 -6.43 -31.94
N ILE A 149 -20.65 -6.32 -30.66
CA ILE A 149 -19.72 -6.50 -29.55
C ILE A 149 -20.21 -7.69 -28.74
N GLN A 150 -19.37 -8.72 -28.62
CA GLN A 150 -19.63 -9.92 -27.82
C GLN A 150 -18.56 -10.06 -26.76
N VAL A 151 -18.93 -10.58 -25.59
CA VAL A 151 -18.01 -10.75 -24.47
C VAL A 151 -17.97 -12.21 -24.05
N GLU A 152 -16.81 -12.70 -23.64
CA GLU A 152 -16.67 -14.05 -23.10
C GLU A 152 -17.23 -14.13 -21.67
N ASP A 153 -16.88 -13.17 -20.82
CA ASP A 153 -17.35 -13.06 -19.43
C ASP A 153 -18.15 -11.78 -19.18
N THR A 154 -18.75 -11.69 -18.00
CA THR A 154 -19.50 -10.50 -17.61
C THR A 154 -18.59 -9.28 -17.50
N VAL A 155 -18.95 -8.22 -18.19
CA VAL A 155 -18.20 -6.95 -18.21
C VAL A 155 -19.13 -5.75 -18.16
N ASN A 156 -18.57 -4.65 -17.69
CA ASN A 156 -19.16 -3.33 -17.78
C ASN A 156 -18.35 -2.47 -18.77
N LEU A 157 -19.04 -1.83 -19.71
CA LEU A 157 -18.44 -1.02 -20.77
C LEU A 157 -18.85 0.44 -20.60
N ASN A 158 -17.87 1.34 -20.61
CA ASN A 158 -18.10 2.79 -20.48
C ASN A 158 -18.15 3.47 -21.85
N TRP A 159 -17.19 3.16 -22.73
CA TRP A 159 -17.19 3.65 -24.10
C TRP A 159 -16.48 2.68 -25.04
N ILE A 160 -16.81 2.76 -26.33
CA ILE A 160 -16.20 1.94 -27.39
C ILE A 160 -15.79 2.84 -28.56
N ARG A 161 -14.57 2.69 -29.06
CA ARG A 161 -14.01 3.51 -30.14
C ARG A 161 -13.33 2.69 -31.21
N PHE A 162 -13.37 3.22 -32.44
CA PHE A 162 -12.50 2.81 -33.52
C PHE A 162 -11.63 3.99 -33.94
N THR A 163 -10.33 3.73 -34.08
CA THR A 163 -9.29 4.75 -34.29
C THR A 163 -8.31 4.34 -35.40
N ASN A 164 -7.34 5.21 -35.69
CA ASN A 164 -6.37 4.99 -36.76
C ASN A 164 -5.10 4.32 -36.23
N VAL A 165 -4.47 3.52 -37.10
CA VAL A 165 -3.06 3.16 -36.97
C VAL A 165 -2.26 3.98 -37.97
N VAL A 166 -1.36 4.82 -37.50
CA VAL A 166 -0.55 5.68 -38.35
C VAL A 166 0.90 5.23 -38.30
N LYS A 167 1.45 4.87 -39.46
CA LYS A 167 2.84 4.43 -39.58
C LYS A 167 3.78 5.62 -39.78
N HIS A 168 4.78 5.74 -38.91
CA HIS A 168 5.89 6.69 -39.06
C HIS A 168 7.05 6.04 -39.80
N GLN A 169 7.49 6.68 -40.87
CA GLN A 169 8.69 6.32 -41.61
C GLN A 169 9.78 7.35 -41.30
N SER A 170 10.96 6.90 -40.87
CA SER A 170 12.06 7.84 -40.54
C SER A 170 12.56 8.56 -41.79
N ASN A 171 12.43 7.94 -42.97
CA ASN A 171 12.95 8.44 -44.24
C ASN A 171 14.45 8.83 -44.16
N GLY A 172 15.22 8.11 -43.34
CA GLY A 172 16.65 8.38 -43.13
C GLY A 172 16.96 9.59 -42.24
N LEU A 173 15.96 10.19 -41.59
CA LEU A 173 16.18 11.21 -40.56
C LEU A 173 16.89 10.61 -39.36
N THR A 174 17.77 11.39 -38.73
CA THR A 174 18.48 11.04 -37.49
C THR A 174 18.57 12.23 -36.55
N GLY A 175 18.95 11.96 -35.30
CA GLY A 175 19.19 12.94 -34.28
C GLY A 175 17.96 13.81 -33.98
N VAL A 176 18.18 15.11 -33.85
CA VAL A 176 17.13 16.08 -33.52
C VAL A 176 16.00 16.10 -34.56
N ASN A 177 16.31 15.90 -35.84
CA ASN A 177 15.30 15.96 -36.90
C ASN A 177 14.33 14.78 -36.84
N LEU A 178 14.83 13.58 -36.51
CA LEU A 178 14.00 12.40 -36.30
C LEU A 178 13.07 12.60 -35.11
N ALA A 179 13.61 13.04 -33.97
CA ALA A 179 12.83 13.29 -32.77
C ALA A 179 11.72 14.33 -32.99
N LEU A 180 12.01 15.43 -33.70
CA LEU A 180 11.00 16.43 -34.07
C LEU A 180 9.93 15.88 -35.02
N SER A 181 10.30 14.97 -35.93
CA SER A 181 9.35 14.32 -36.83
C SER A 181 8.41 13.36 -36.09
N ILE A 182 8.93 12.56 -35.15
CA ILE A 182 8.12 11.68 -34.31
C ILE A 182 7.19 12.52 -33.42
N GLN A 183 7.72 13.56 -32.75
CA GLN A 183 6.91 14.47 -31.93
C GLN A 183 5.80 15.14 -32.76
N SER A 184 6.11 15.64 -33.96
CA SER A 184 5.07 16.22 -34.82
C SER A 184 3.99 15.20 -35.22
N SER A 185 4.32 13.91 -35.29
CA SER A 185 3.34 12.86 -35.56
C SER A 185 2.46 12.63 -34.33
N ILE A 186 3.05 12.50 -33.14
CA ILE A 186 2.34 12.46 -31.85
C ILE A 186 1.36 13.65 -31.74
N ASP A 187 1.81 14.87 -32.01
CA ASP A 187 1.00 16.08 -31.86
C ASP A 187 -0.22 16.10 -32.79
N LYS A 188 -0.13 15.49 -33.98
CA LYS A 188 -1.20 15.48 -34.99
C LYS A 188 -2.26 14.41 -34.78
N LEU A 189 -1.94 13.30 -34.12
CA LEU A 189 -2.87 12.18 -33.91
C LEU A 189 -4.09 12.57 -33.07
N ASN A 190 -5.21 11.89 -33.25
CA ASN A 190 -6.35 12.02 -32.35
C ASN A 190 -6.11 11.21 -31.06
N PRO A 191 -6.81 11.53 -29.96
CA PRO A 191 -6.80 10.68 -28.77
C PRO A 191 -7.16 9.23 -29.12
N TYR A 192 -6.41 8.30 -28.53
CA TYR A 192 -6.51 6.84 -28.72
C TYR A 192 -6.14 6.32 -30.13
N ASP A 193 -5.59 7.16 -31.01
CA ASP A 193 -4.89 6.65 -32.21
C ASP A 193 -3.59 5.93 -31.82
N VAL A 194 -3.08 5.11 -32.74
CA VAL A 194 -1.81 4.41 -32.62
C VAL A 194 -0.75 5.03 -33.53
N LEU A 195 0.41 5.37 -32.99
CA LEU A 195 1.61 5.69 -33.77
C LEU A 195 2.52 4.46 -33.83
N GLU A 196 2.65 3.85 -35.00
CA GLU A 196 3.56 2.72 -35.23
C GLU A 196 4.88 3.19 -35.85
N LEU A 197 5.99 2.91 -35.16
CA LEU A 197 7.34 3.21 -35.60
C LEU A 197 7.93 2.04 -36.42
N GLU A 198 8.71 2.36 -37.44
CA GLU A 198 9.37 1.37 -38.30
C GLU A 198 10.36 0.44 -37.55
N ALA A 199 10.58 -0.75 -38.14
CA ALA A 199 11.44 -1.82 -37.62
C ALA A 199 12.95 -1.52 -37.80
N VAL A 200 13.45 -0.43 -37.24
CA VAL A 200 14.88 -0.07 -37.30
C VAL A 200 15.39 0.51 -35.98
N LYS A 201 16.73 0.58 -35.87
CA LYS A 201 17.41 1.35 -34.84
C LYS A 201 17.53 2.82 -35.27
N GLN A 202 17.06 3.72 -34.41
CA GLN A 202 16.86 5.14 -34.65
C GLN A 202 17.63 5.98 -33.63
N ASP A 203 18.56 6.83 -34.07
CA ASP A 203 19.27 7.77 -33.18
C ASP A 203 18.41 9.01 -32.92
N MET A 204 18.04 9.25 -31.67
CA MET A 204 17.18 10.35 -31.22
C MET A 204 17.95 11.64 -30.87
N GLY A 205 19.29 11.64 -30.95
CA GLY A 205 20.10 12.84 -30.79
C GLY A 205 19.98 13.50 -29.41
N LYS A 206 19.79 12.70 -28.36
CA LYS A 206 19.52 13.12 -26.97
C LYS A 206 18.28 14.00 -26.83
N ARG A 207 17.27 13.79 -27.68
CA ARG A 207 15.96 14.43 -27.55
C ARG A 207 14.95 13.50 -26.89
N GLY A 208 14.03 14.12 -26.17
CA GLY A 208 12.90 13.44 -25.55
C GLY A 208 11.65 13.60 -26.41
N LEU A 209 10.61 12.87 -26.04
CA LEU A 209 9.27 12.98 -26.60
C LEU A 209 8.30 13.36 -25.48
N THR A 210 7.14 13.90 -25.84
CA THR A 210 6.09 14.25 -24.87
C THR A 210 4.73 13.83 -25.41
N ILE A 211 3.98 13.08 -24.60
CA ILE A 211 2.63 12.62 -24.89
C ILE A 211 1.67 13.36 -23.96
N LEU A 212 0.76 14.14 -24.55
CA LEU A 212 -0.19 15.03 -23.85
C LEU A 212 -1.64 14.57 -23.95
N LYS A 213 -1.91 13.39 -24.52
CA LYS A 213 -3.24 12.83 -24.75
C LYS A 213 -3.21 11.30 -24.70
N PRO A 214 -4.35 10.64 -24.47
CA PRO A 214 -4.45 9.19 -24.59
C PRO A 214 -4.00 8.75 -25.98
N MET A 215 -3.13 7.76 -26.09
CA MET A 215 -2.68 7.19 -27.37
C MET A 215 -1.80 5.96 -27.14
N THR A 216 -1.59 5.19 -28.20
CA THR A 216 -0.57 4.14 -28.23
C THR A 216 0.63 4.62 -29.03
N LEU A 217 1.83 4.57 -28.44
CA LEU A 217 3.09 4.62 -29.17
C LEU A 217 3.61 3.18 -29.25
N ARG A 218 3.85 2.67 -30.46
CA ARG A 218 4.35 1.30 -30.63
C ARG A 218 5.49 1.19 -31.62
N GLY A 219 6.36 0.22 -31.41
CA GLY A 219 7.33 -0.23 -32.40
C GLY A 219 6.69 -1.19 -33.40
N ALA A 220 7.53 -1.75 -34.28
CA ALA A 220 7.07 -2.77 -35.20
C ALA A 220 6.65 -4.04 -34.45
N VAL A 221 5.40 -4.44 -34.66
CA VAL A 221 4.78 -5.61 -34.02
C VAL A 221 5.60 -6.88 -34.32
N PRO A 222 5.93 -7.71 -33.30
CA PRO A 222 6.57 -9.00 -33.51
C PRO A 222 5.76 -9.90 -34.45
N GLU A 223 6.44 -10.74 -35.24
CA GLU A 223 5.76 -11.67 -36.18
C GLU A 223 5.00 -12.80 -35.47
N THR A 224 5.32 -13.04 -34.21
CA THR A 224 4.76 -14.14 -33.41
C THR A 224 4.52 -13.66 -31.99
N ASP A 225 3.52 -14.24 -31.33
CA ASP A 225 3.21 -14.05 -29.92
C ASP A 225 4.21 -14.73 -28.96
N ALA A 226 5.33 -15.26 -29.44
CA ALA A 226 6.35 -15.92 -28.62
C ALA A 226 6.93 -15.02 -27.52
N TYR A 227 6.84 -13.69 -27.66
CA TYR A 227 7.26 -12.77 -26.60
C TYR A 227 6.40 -12.88 -25.34
N LYS A 228 5.12 -13.29 -25.44
CA LYS A 228 4.18 -13.37 -24.33
C LYS A 228 4.55 -14.45 -23.30
N SER A 229 5.28 -15.48 -23.72
CA SER A 229 5.78 -16.54 -22.83
C SER A 229 7.15 -16.25 -22.21
N ASN A 230 7.78 -15.12 -22.57
CA ASN A 230 9.10 -14.78 -22.08
C ASN A 230 9.00 -13.82 -20.89
N VAL A 231 9.91 -13.99 -19.94
CA VAL A 231 10.18 -12.97 -18.93
C VAL A 231 11.05 -11.89 -19.55
N GLY A 232 10.59 -10.64 -19.49
CA GLY A 232 11.22 -9.48 -20.08
C GLY A 232 10.85 -9.24 -21.54
N ALA A 233 11.23 -8.05 -22.03
CA ALA A 233 11.02 -7.64 -23.40
C ALA A 233 11.84 -8.51 -24.36
N SER A 234 11.21 -8.96 -25.45
CA SER A 234 11.83 -9.85 -26.42
C SER A 234 11.26 -9.63 -27.82
N HIS A 235 12.01 -10.08 -28.83
CA HIS A 235 11.65 -9.91 -30.25
C HIS A 235 11.44 -8.44 -30.69
N ILE A 236 12.07 -7.49 -29.99
CA ILE A 236 12.02 -6.06 -30.30
C ILE A 236 12.72 -5.78 -31.63
N LYS A 237 12.04 -5.06 -32.52
CA LYS A 237 12.56 -4.67 -33.84
C LYS A 237 12.81 -3.16 -33.98
N THR A 238 12.21 -2.36 -33.11
CA THR A 238 12.33 -0.89 -33.12
C THR A 238 13.10 -0.44 -31.89
N ILE A 239 14.17 0.34 -32.10
CA ILE A 239 15.04 0.83 -31.03
C ILE A 239 15.20 2.34 -31.14
N LEU A 240 14.80 3.08 -30.12
CA LEU A 240 15.02 4.52 -29.95
C LEU A 240 16.32 4.76 -29.17
N ASP A 241 17.44 4.80 -29.89
CA ASP A 241 18.78 4.96 -29.33
C ASP A 241 19.12 6.42 -29.03
N ASN A 242 20.05 6.63 -28.09
CA ASN A 242 20.54 7.96 -27.71
C ASN A 242 19.38 8.91 -27.35
N SER A 243 18.37 8.38 -26.65
CA SER A 243 17.17 9.11 -26.26
C SER A 243 17.38 9.92 -24.99
N ASN A 244 16.58 10.99 -24.82
CA ASN A 244 16.36 11.60 -23.52
C ASN A 244 15.00 11.10 -22.95
N THR A 245 14.41 11.82 -21.99
CA THR A 245 13.17 11.42 -21.34
C THR A 245 11.95 11.44 -22.29
N LEU A 246 11.18 10.35 -22.29
CA LEU A 246 9.80 10.32 -22.77
C LEU A 246 8.88 10.77 -21.63
N ALA A 247 8.22 11.92 -21.79
CA ALA A 247 7.29 12.47 -20.80
C ALA A 247 5.84 12.08 -21.14
N ILE A 248 5.16 11.42 -20.20
CA ILE A 248 3.73 11.10 -20.25
C ILE A 248 3.00 12.09 -19.35
N LYS A 249 2.01 12.79 -19.92
CA LYS A 249 1.21 13.82 -19.23
C LYS A 249 -0.29 13.61 -19.47
N SER A 250 -0.70 12.37 -19.67
CA SER A 250 -2.07 11.96 -19.94
C SER A 250 -2.35 10.59 -19.36
N ASP A 251 -3.62 10.35 -19.06
CA ASP A 251 -4.17 9.02 -18.81
C ASP A 251 -4.18 8.21 -20.12
N ASP A 252 -4.32 6.89 -19.98
CA ASP A 252 -4.50 5.92 -21.06
C ASP A 252 -3.40 5.98 -22.15
N VAL A 253 -2.14 6.10 -21.72
CA VAL A 253 -0.98 6.05 -22.62
C VAL A 253 -0.39 4.65 -22.64
N ARG A 254 -0.28 4.08 -23.84
CA ARG A 254 0.24 2.73 -24.06
C ARG A 254 1.57 2.79 -24.82
N LEU A 255 2.56 2.04 -24.35
CA LEU A 255 3.86 1.87 -24.97
C LEU A 255 4.04 0.39 -25.32
N GLU A 256 4.32 0.08 -26.59
CA GLU A 256 4.33 -1.32 -27.05
C GLU A 256 5.51 -1.63 -27.99
N HIS A 257 6.17 -2.78 -27.84
CA HIS A 257 7.06 -3.37 -28.86
C HIS A 257 8.28 -2.54 -29.30
N PHE A 258 8.84 -1.72 -28.42
CA PHE A 258 10.09 -0.99 -28.72
C PHE A 258 11.05 -0.96 -27.53
N GLU A 259 12.29 -0.57 -27.83
CA GLU A 259 13.32 -0.27 -26.85
C GLU A 259 13.63 1.22 -26.82
N ILE A 260 13.83 1.81 -25.64
CA ILE A 260 14.40 3.15 -25.46
C ILE A 260 15.74 3.01 -24.74
N ILE A 261 16.80 3.48 -25.39
CA ILE A 261 18.15 3.51 -24.81
C ILE A 261 18.50 4.94 -24.44
N LYS A 262 18.67 5.18 -23.14
CA LYS A 262 19.27 6.39 -22.62
C LYS A 262 20.74 6.11 -22.26
N PRO A 263 21.71 6.71 -22.96
CA PRO A 263 23.11 6.29 -22.88
C PRO A 263 23.83 6.74 -21.59
N ASP A 264 23.20 7.58 -20.78
CA ASP A 264 23.74 8.00 -19.48
C ASP A 264 22.88 7.49 -18.33
N ILE A 265 23.50 7.34 -17.16
CA ILE A 265 22.86 6.93 -15.91
C ILE A 265 22.27 8.12 -15.14
N LYS A 266 21.84 9.17 -15.84
CA LYS A 266 21.29 10.40 -15.22
C LYS A 266 19.83 10.59 -15.63
N GLY A 267 19.03 11.27 -14.80
CA GLY A 267 17.63 11.56 -15.14
C GLY A 267 16.79 10.30 -15.32
N MET A 268 15.76 10.35 -16.17
CA MET A 268 14.81 9.25 -16.34
C MET A 268 14.58 8.90 -17.81
N VAL A 269 14.36 7.62 -18.12
CA VAL A 269 13.97 7.16 -19.47
C VAL A 269 12.50 7.54 -19.72
N VAL A 270 11.60 7.19 -18.82
CA VAL A 270 10.17 7.56 -18.84
C VAL A 270 9.82 8.41 -17.62
N SER A 271 9.04 9.47 -17.83
CA SER A 271 8.51 10.34 -16.77
C SER A 271 7.01 10.43 -16.87
N ALA A 272 6.28 9.90 -15.89
CA ALA A 272 4.84 10.14 -15.70
C ALA A 272 4.57 11.13 -14.55
N ARG A 273 5.56 11.92 -14.15
CA ARG A 273 5.40 12.96 -13.12
C ARG A 273 4.45 14.04 -13.58
N ILE A 274 3.59 14.54 -12.70
CA ILE A 274 2.83 15.77 -12.93
C ILE A 274 3.73 17.01 -12.96
N ASP A 275 3.21 18.11 -13.52
CA ASP A 275 3.94 19.38 -13.56
C ASP A 275 4.13 19.96 -12.15
N GLY A 276 5.30 20.57 -11.93
CA GLY A 276 5.66 21.14 -10.63
C GLY A 276 6.23 20.16 -9.60
N TYR A 277 6.30 18.86 -9.90
CA TYR A 277 6.97 17.88 -9.02
C TYR A 277 8.46 18.24 -8.81
N PRO A 278 9.01 18.13 -7.58
CA PRO A 278 8.38 17.60 -6.36
C PRO A 278 7.52 18.60 -5.58
N ASP A 279 7.63 19.89 -5.86
CA ASP A 279 7.01 20.98 -5.07
C ASP A 279 5.52 21.22 -5.37
N THR A 280 4.83 20.21 -5.90
CA THR A 280 3.45 20.33 -6.36
C THR A 280 2.47 20.04 -5.24
N LYS A 281 1.41 20.85 -5.14
CA LYS A 281 0.24 20.60 -4.28
C LYS A 281 -0.86 19.82 -4.99
N ASN A 282 -0.59 19.36 -6.22
CA ASN A 282 -1.59 18.72 -7.05
C ASN A 282 -1.63 17.22 -6.77
N GLU A 283 -2.80 16.74 -6.35
CA GLU A 283 -3.11 15.33 -6.09
C GLU A 283 -3.36 14.50 -7.35
N LYS A 284 -3.27 15.12 -8.53
CA LYS A 284 -3.43 14.42 -9.79
C LYS A 284 -2.42 13.27 -9.91
N MET A 285 -2.95 12.10 -10.20
CA MET A 285 -2.23 10.92 -10.64
C MET A 285 -2.70 10.56 -12.06
N PHE A 286 -1.84 9.92 -12.84
CA PHE A 286 -2.23 9.43 -14.16
C PHE A 286 -2.69 7.97 -14.08
N HIS A 287 -3.71 7.63 -14.85
CA HIS A 287 -4.32 6.30 -14.89
C HIS A 287 -4.10 5.62 -16.26
N GLY A 288 -4.24 4.30 -16.33
CA GLY A 288 -4.18 3.55 -17.58
C GLY A 288 -2.83 3.58 -18.31
N ILE A 289 -1.70 3.85 -17.64
CA ILE A 289 -0.39 3.78 -18.29
C ILE A 289 0.02 2.31 -18.43
N SER A 290 0.30 1.87 -19.65
CA SER A 290 0.68 0.48 -19.93
C SER A 290 1.95 0.38 -20.77
N LEU A 291 2.84 -0.53 -20.39
CA LEU A 291 4.04 -0.93 -21.11
C LEU A 291 3.94 -2.42 -21.40
N ASN A 292 3.81 -2.79 -22.68
CA ASN A 292 3.75 -4.19 -23.10
C ASN A 292 4.89 -4.51 -24.06
N ASN A 293 5.76 -5.44 -23.68
CA ASN A 293 6.94 -5.80 -24.45
C ASN A 293 7.79 -4.56 -24.79
N VAL A 294 8.12 -3.77 -23.75
CA VAL A 294 8.95 -2.57 -23.85
C VAL A 294 10.23 -2.75 -23.06
N ARG A 295 11.37 -2.38 -23.65
CA ARG A 295 12.66 -2.34 -22.96
C ARG A 295 13.08 -0.90 -22.66
N LEU A 296 13.22 -0.56 -21.39
CA LEU A 296 13.78 0.72 -20.95
C LEU A 296 15.21 0.48 -20.45
N PHE A 297 16.20 1.05 -21.14
CA PHE A 297 17.62 0.85 -20.80
C PHE A 297 18.30 2.17 -20.41
N GLY A 298 18.97 2.16 -19.25
CA GLY A 298 19.77 3.27 -18.74
C GLY A 298 19.01 4.24 -17.81
N GLY A 299 19.53 5.46 -17.69
CA GLY A 299 18.99 6.49 -16.80
C GLY A 299 19.32 6.27 -15.32
N MET A 300 19.02 7.28 -14.50
CA MET A 300 18.97 7.11 -13.05
C MET A 300 17.71 6.34 -12.65
N TYR A 301 16.62 6.63 -13.37
CA TYR A 301 15.35 5.92 -13.31
C TYR A 301 14.98 5.35 -14.67
N ALA A 302 14.52 4.11 -14.75
CA ALA A 302 13.86 3.65 -15.98
C ALA A 302 12.49 4.34 -16.12
N MET A 303 11.72 4.42 -15.03
CA MET A 303 10.44 5.13 -14.97
C MET A 303 10.25 5.85 -13.62
N HIS A 304 9.78 7.09 -13.66
CA HIS A 304 9.43 7.86 -12.47
C HIS A 304 8.04 8.48 -12.63
N THR A 305 7.15 8.21 -11.68
CA THR A 305 5.73 8.63 -11.73
C THR A 305 5.42 9.79 -10.76
N GLY A 306 6.27 10.03 -9.75
CA GLY A 306 6.07 11.13 -8.80
C GLY A 306 5.10 10.67 -7.73
N ASN A 307 4.03 11.44 -7.50
CA ASN A 307 3.00 11.15 -6.50
C ASN A 307 2.29 9.80 -6.69
N GLY A 308 2.39 9.21 -7.88
CA GLY A 308 1.78 7.94 -8.23
C GLY A 308 1.27 7.97 -9.66
N ALA A 309 1.17 6.79 -10.25
CA ALA A 309 0.41 6.57 -11.48
C ALA A 309 -0.01 5.11 -11.51
N GLN A 310 -1.14 4.81 -12.16
CA GLN A 310 -1.51 3.43 -12.45
C GLN A 310 -0.57 2.96 -13.56
N VAL A 311 0.23 1.92 -13.28
CA VAL A 311 1.18 1.40 -14.26
C VAL A 311 1.01 -0.12 -14.39
N LEU A 312 0.78 -0.55 -15.63
CA LEU A 312 0.73 -1.95 -16.05
C LEU A 312 2.00 -2.26 -16.86
N LEU A 313 2.86 -3.15 -16.38
CA LEU A 313 4.01 -3.66 -17.13
C LEU A 313 3.81 -5.14 -17.41
N THR A 314 3.77 -5.51 -18.68
CA THR A 314 3.69 -6.91 -19.13
C THR A 314 4.82 -7.21 -20.10
N ASN A 315 5.47 -8.38 -19.92
CA ASN A 315 6.59 -8.84 -20.74
C ASN A 315 7.65 -7.76 -20.98
N SER A 316 7.91 -6.87 -20.01
CA SER A 316 8.73 -5.67 -20.19
C SER A 316 10.05 -5.75 -19.43
N SER A 317 11.05 -4.99 -19.87
CA SER A 317 12.37 -4.97 -19.24
C SER A 317 12.74 -3.57 -18.74
N LEU A 318 13.14 -3.48 -17.47
CA LEU A 318 13.73 -2.27 -16.88
C LEU A 318 15.20 -2.58 -16.56
N GLU A 319 16.13 -2.01 -17.34
CA GLU A 319 17.53 -2.43 -17.31
C GLU A 319 18.50 -1.26 -17.21
N GLY A 320 19.64 -1.48 -16.55
CA GLY A 320 20.76 -0.54 -16.54
C GLY A 320 20.47 0.79 -15.83
N PHE A 321 19.45 0.84 -14.98
CA PHE A 321 19.14 2.00 -14.14
C PHE A 321 20.14 2.11 -12.97
N SER A 322 20.59 3.31 -12.63
CA SER A 322 21.56 3.48 -11.53
C SER A 322 20.98 3.70 -10.14
N PHE A 323 19.67 3.99 -10.06
CA PHE A 323 18.95 4.17 -8.81
C PHE A 323 17.71 3.28 -8.81
N HIS A 324 16.54 3.71 -9.30
CA HIS A 324 15.37 2.82 -9.36
C HIS A 324 14.96 2.38 -10.76
N GLY A 325 14.45 1.17 -10.92
CA GLY A 325 13.79 0.76 -12.17
C GLY A 325 12.52 1.59 -12.36
N LEU A 326 11.54 1.38 -11.49
CA LEU A 326 10.32 2.15 -11.35
C LEU A 326 10.31 2.80 -9.97
N THR A 327 10.06 4.10 -9.91
CA THR A 327 9.90 4.80 -8.63
C THR A 327 8.59 5.58 -8.56
N LEU A 328 7.92 5.41 -7.44
CA LEU A 328 6.84 6.22 -6.94
C LEU A 328 7.42 6.93 -5.71
N ASP A 329 7.56 8.24 -5.78
CA ASP A 329 8.14 9.09 -4.73
C ASP A 329 7.13 10.18 -4.46
N ARG A 330 6.37 10.00 -3.37
CA ARG A 330 5.20 10.83 -3.06
C ARG A 330 5.60 12.09 -2.28
N ARG A 331 4.94 13.20 -2.59
CA ARG A 331 5.17 14.50 -1.92
C ARG A 331 3.92 15.11 -1.27
N ILE A 332 2.79 14.40 -1.36
CA ILE A 332 1.47 14.86 -0.91
C ILE A 332 0.70 13.73 -0.21
N PRO A 333 -0.18 14.05 0.74
CA PRO A 333 -0.92 13.06 1.50
C PRO A 333 -2.08 12.45 0.70
N VAL A 334 -1.84 11.35 -0.01
CA VAL A 334 -2.88 10.55 -0.70
C VAL A 334 -2.92 9.13 -0.13
N GLU A 335 -4.11 8.66 0.27
CA GLU A 335 -4.36 7.38 0.95
C GLU A 335 -4.33 6.15 0.02
N VAL A 336 -4.75 6.32 -1.23
CA VAL A 336 -4.85 5.22 -2.20
C VAL A 336 -3.82 5.37 -3.28
N LEU A 337 -3.06 4.29 -3.55
CA LEU A 337 -2.20 4.24 -4.71
C LEU A 337 -2.98 3.68 -5.91
N PRO A 338 -2.96 4.34 -7.08
CA PRO A 338 -3.41 3.73 -8.32
C PRO A 338 -2.64 2.43 -8.60
N GLN A 339 -3.36 1.40 -9.06
CA GLN A 339 -2.84 0.05 -9.29
C GLN A 339 -1.45 0.01 -9.93
N LEU A 340 -0.53 -0.74 -9.31
CA LEU A 340 0.76 -1.09 -9.89
C LEU A 340 0.83 -2.59 -10.17
N TYR A 341 1.01 -2.97 -11.43
CA TYR A 341 1.05 -4.37 -11.82
C TYR A 341 2.24 -4.67 -12.72
N LEU A 342 3.03 -5.67 -12.30
CA LEU A 342 4.18 -6.16 -13.06
C LEU A 342 4.02 -7.66 -13.28
N ASP A 343 4.04 -8.07 -14.54
CA ASP A 343 3.97 -9.48 -14.93
C ASP A 343 4.91 -9.85 -16.05
N HIS A 344 5.56 -11.00 -15.88
CA HIS A 344 6.56 -11.50 -16.82
C HIS A 344 7.65 -10.45 -17.14
N CYS A 345 8.04 -9.60 -16.18
CA CYS A 345 9.03 -8.55 -16.40
C CYS A 345 10.45 -8.98 -16.00
N PHE A 346 11.46 -8.40 -16.66
CA PHE A 346 12.87 -8.57 -16.30
C PHE A 346 13.45 -7.26 -15.79
N LEU A 347 14.03 -7.26 -14.59
CA LEU A 347 14.54 -6.05 -13.95
C LEU A 347 15.99 -6.25 -13.50
N SER A 348 16.88 -5.36 -13.95
CA SER A 348 18.30 -5.42 -13.61
C SER A 348 18.92 -4.02 -13.53
N PRO A 349 19.62 -3.66 -12.46
CA PRO A 349 20.23 -2.34 -12.33
C PRO A 349 21.50 -2.23 -13.18
N HIS A 350 22.06 -1.03 -13.21
CA HIS A 350 23.43 -0.81 -13.66
C HIS A 350 24.41 -1.43 -12.66
N LEU A 351 25.38 -2.18 -13.19
CA LEU A 351 26.48 -2.72 -12.40
C LEU A 351 27.70 -1.82 -12.53
N TYR A 352 28.31 -1.51 -11.39
CA TYR A 352 29.52 -0.71 -11.31
C TYR A 352 30.73 -1.63 -11.13
N PRO A 353 31.85 -1.36 -11.79
CA PRO A 353 33.12 -1.98 -11.44
C PRO A 353 33.46 -1.75 -9.96
N LYS A 354 33.96 -2.77 -9.26
CA LYS A 354 34.24 -2.68 -7.81
C LYS A 354 35.20 -1.55 -7.45
N GLU A 355 36.12 -1.19 -8.33
CA GLU A 355 37.05 -0.08 -8.15
C GLU A 355 36.38 1.29 -8.01
N ASN A 356 35.10 1.41 -8.43
CA ASN A 356 34.31 2.63 -8.23
C ASN A 356 33.79 2.76 -6.78
N ASP A 357 33.98 1.75 -5.94
CA ASP A 357 33.74 1.82 -4.49
C ASP A 357 35.01 1.43 -3.72
N PRO A 358 36.04 2.28 -3.70
CA PRO A 358 37.33 1.94 -3.11
C PRO A 358 37.26 1.62 -1.61
N GLY A 359 36.21 2.08 -0.90
CA GLY A 359 35.98 1.76 0.51
C GLY A 359 35.53 0.32 0.73
N LYS A 360 34.80 -0.26 -0.24
CA LYS A 360 34.25 -1.62 -0.19
C LYS A 360 34.99 -2.62 -1.07
N ALA A 361 35.71 -2.16 -2.10
CA ALA A 361 36.34 -2.98 -3.14
C ALA A 361 37.18 -4.15 -2.62
N GLN A 362 37.94 -3.93 -1.54
CA GLN A 362 38.81 -4.93 -0.93
C GLN A 362 38.06 -6.08 -0.23
N TYR A 363 36.74 -5.98 -0.08
CA TYR A 363 35.90 -6.98 0.57
C TYR A 363 34.92 -7.65 -0.40
N ARG A 364 34.96 -7.30 -1.68
CA ARG A 364 34.13 -7.94 -2.71
C ARG A 364 34.91 -9.04 -3.41
N GLU A 365 34.25 -10.18 -3.61
CA GLU A 365 34.81 -11.27 -4.43
C GLU A 365 34.47 -11.07 -5.90
N THR A 366 33.34 -10.42 -6.20
CA THR A 366 32.92 -10.09 -7.57
C THR A 366 33.63 -8.85 -8.11
N ASP A 367 33.85 -8.80 -9.43
CA ASP A 367 34.47 -7.65 -10.10
C ASP A 367 33.52 -6.45 -10.30
N GLU A 368 32.23 -6.66 -10.10
CA GLU A 368 31.18 -5.65 -10.22
C GLU A 368 30.27 -5.66 -8.99
N TYR A 369 29.48 -4.60 -8.80
CA TYR A 369 28.46 -4.51 -7.76
C TYR A 369 27.23 -3.69 -8.20
N ALA A 370 26.07 -4.00 -7.63
CA ALA A 370 24.91 -3.12 -7.66
C ALA A 370 24.89 -2.22 -6.41
N TYR A 371 24.58 -0.94 -6.58
CA TYR A 371 24.46 0.02 -5.48
C TYR A 371 23.31 -0.34 -4.54
N PHE A 372 23.42 -0.08 -3.23
CA PHE A 372 22.43 -0.56 -2.25
C PHE A 372 21.00 -0.04 -2.48
N ASN A 373 20.84 1.19 -2.96
CA ASN A 373 19.54 1.76 -3.35
C ASN A 373 19.15 1.41 -4.80
N ALA A 374 19.76 0.40 -5.41
CA ALA A 374 19.44 0.00 -6.78
C ALA A 374 18.17 -0.85 -6.87
N TRP A 375 17.06 -0.43 -6.22
CA TRP A 375 15.80 -1.18 -6.22
C TRP A 375 15.10 -1.09 -7.57
N SER A 376 14.53 -2.19 -8.02
CA SER A 376 13.82 -2.22 -9.30
C SER A 376 12.46 -1.57 -9.20
N VAL A 377 11.82 -1.66 -8.04
CA VAL A 377 10.58 -0.98 -7.70
C VAL A 377 10.79 -0.32 -6.34
N GLY A 378 10.73 1.01 -6.30
CA GLY A 378 10.74 1.80 -5.06
C GLY A 378 9.39 2.48 -4.87
N LEU A 379 8.63 2.02 -3.89
CA LEU A 379 7.37 2.63 -3.45
C LEU A 379 7.64 3.45 -2.19
N ASP A 380 8.15 4.66 -2.37
CA ASP A 380 8.39 5.60 -1.27
C ASP A 380 7.17 6.51 -1.12
N ALA A 381 6.42 6.38 -0.03
CA ALA A 381 5.29 7.26 0.26
C ALA A 381 5.75 8.66 0.72
N GLY A 382 7.03 8.97 0.65
CA GLY A 382 7.57 10.22 1.13
C GLY A 382 7.51 10.32 2.65
N ASN A 383 7.90 11.49 3.13
CA ASN A 383 8.17 11.73 4.55
C ASN A 383 7.00 12.46 5.23
N ASP A 384 5.76 12.27 4.78
CA ASP A 384 4.61 12.71 5.57
C ASP A 384 4.31 11.70 6.69
N GLU A 385 3.48 12.11 7.66
CA GLU A 385 3.50 11.54 9.01
C GLU A 385 2.33 10.63 9.39
N TYR A 386 1.53 10.11 8.45
CA TYR A 386 0.32 9.36 8.88
C TYR A 386 -0.34 8.49 7.82
N ILE A 387 0.07 8.55 6.56
CA ILE A 387 -0.62 7.80 5.51
C ILE A 387 0.15 6.55 5.16
N VAL A 388 -0.38 5.41 5.60
CA VAL A 388 -0.09 4.11 5.01
C VAL A 388 -0.97 3.95 3.78
N ARG A 389 -0.35 3.76 2.62
CA ARG A 389 -1.08 3.64 1.35
C ARG A 389 -1.73 2.28 1.23
N ASP A 390 -2.97 2.26 0.80
CA ASP A 390 -3.58 1.04 0.34
C ASP A 390 -2.99 0.63 -1.02
N LEU A 391 -2.36 -0.54 -1.04
CA LEU A 391 -1.78 -1.20 -2.22
C LEU A 391 -2.57 -2.47 -2.59
N SER A 392 -3.84 -2.63 -2.18
CA SER A 392 -4.67 -3.83 -2.45
C SER A 392 -4.71 -4.25 -3.92
N ASN A 393 -4.47 -3.31 -4.83
CA ASN A 393 -4.43 -3.56 -6.28
C ASN A 393 -3.00 -3.70 -6.84
N THR A 394 -1.98 -3.75 -6.00
CA THR A 394 -0.58 -3.86 -6.40
C THR A 394 -0.10 -5.31 -6.36
N ILE A 395 0.28 -5.84 -7.54
CA ILE A 395 0.74 -7.23 -7.68
C ILE A 395 2.03 -7.27 -8.49
N PHE A 396 3.00 -8.01 -7.95
CA PHE A 396 4.24 -8.38 -8.65
C PHE A 396 4.22 -9.88 -8.88
N GLN A 397 4.12 -10.33 -10.14
CA GLN A 397 4.12 -11.76 -10.44
C GLN A 397 4.92 -12.20 -11.66
N ASN A 398 5.41 -13.44 -11.64
CA ASN A 398 6.15 -14.05 -12.76
C ASN A 398 7.37 -13.23 -13.25
N ASN A 399 7.92 -12.36 -12.39
CA ASN A 399 9.03 -11.47 -12.76
C ASN A 399 10.39 -12.07 -12.39
N THR A 400 11.44 -11.58 -13.03
CA THR A 400 12.83 -11.84 -12.64
C THR A 400 13.51 -10.54 -12.21
N PHE A 401 13.96 -10.52 -10.96
CA PHE A 401 14.73 -9.45 -10.34
C PHE A 401 16.19 -9.88 -10.20
N LEU A 402 17.07 -9.31 -11.01
CA LEU A 402 18.50 -9.64 -11.03
C LEU A 402 19.33 -8.54 -10.35
N ASN A 403 20.02 -8.88 -9.26
CA ASN A 403 20.81 -7.97 -8.42
C ASN A 403 20.02 -6.75 -7.89
N THR A 404 18.72 -6.93 -7.70
CA THR A 404 17.80 -5.87 -7.31
C THR A 404 16.64 -6.44 -6.52
N GLY A 405 15.69 -5.60 -6.13
CA GLY A 405 14.56 -5.96 -5.29
C GLY A 405 13.41 -4.96 -5.34
N ILE A 406 12.48 -5.13 -4.42
CA ILE A 406 11.31 -4.26 -4.21
C ILE A 406 11.45 -3.58 -2.86
N GLY A 407 11.32 -2.26 -2.82
CA GLY A 407 11.22 -1.46 -1.59
C GLY A 407 9.83 -0.85 -1.43
N ILE A 408 9.22 -1.02 -0.26
CA ILE A 408 7.92 -0.42 0.09
C ILE A 408 8.05 0.31 1.43
N ALA A 409 7.75 1.60 1.42
CA ALA A 409 7.61 2.43 2.61
C ALA A 409 6.16 2.89 2.73
N LYS A 410 5.58 2.80 3.95
CA LYS A 410 4.19 3.15 4.26
C LYS A 410 3.20 2.59 3.24
N GLY A 411 3.23 1.28 3.01
CA GLY A 411 2.29 0.58 2.12
C GLY A 411 1.62 -0.61 2.78
N ALA A 412 0.36 -0.87 2.45
CA ALA A 412 -0.37 -2.02 2.93
C ALA A 412 -0.99 -2.84 1.79
N ASN A 413 -1.28 -4.12 2.01
CA ASN A 413 -2.10 -4.96 1.12
C ASN A 413 -1.46 -5.34 -0.23
N ALA A 414 -0.13 -5.35 -0.35
CA ALA A 414 0.55 -5.72 -1.61
C ALA A 414 0.80 -7.24 -1.73
N ILE A 415 0.79 -7.76 -2.97
CA ILE A 415 1.05 -9.19 -3.26
C ILE A 415 2.31 -9.36 -4.11
N ILE A 416 3.21 -10.25 -3.67
CA ILE A 416 4.46 -10.60 -4.34
C ILE A 416 4.49 -12.12 -4.55
N ARG A 417 4.26 -12.60 -5.77
CA ARG A 417 4.16 -14.05 -6.02
C ARG A 417 4.83 -14.57 -7.28
N ASN A 418 5.27 -15.83 -7.29
CA ASN A 418 5.82 -16.49 -8.48
C ASN A 418 7.02 -15.74 -9.12
N ASN A 419 7.76 -14.92 -8.36
CA ASN A 419 8.90 -14.18 -8.88
C ASN A 419 10.21 -14.93 -8.61
N THR A 420 11.25 -14.60 -9.39
CA THR A 420 12.63 -15.03 -9.15
C THR A 420 13.48 -13.83 -8.74
N PHE A 421 14.09 -13.88 -7.57
CA PHE A 421 15.06 -12.91 -7.08
C PHE A 421 16.43 -13.56 -7.06
N THR A 422 17.35 -13.10 -7.90
CA THR A 422 18.72 -13.63 -7.97
C THR A 422 19.71 -12.53 -7.66
N GLN A 423 20.62 -12.75 -6.72
CA GLN A 423 21.70 -11.81 -6.45
C GLN A 423 23.06 -12.51 -6.48
N TYR A 424 23.94 -12.04 -7.36
CA TYR A 424 25.33 -12.49 -7.43
C TYR A 424 26.33 -11.38 -7.10
N CYS A 425 25.92 -10.12 -7.11
CA CYS A 425 26.78 -8.98 -6.74
C CYS A 425 26.01 -7.77 -6.16
N GLY A 426 24.79 -7.99 -5.66
CA GLY A 426 23.95 -6.91 -5.13
C GLY A 426 24.18 -6.63 -3.65
N ASP A 427 24.37 -5.34 -3.30
CA ASP A 427 24.24 -4.83 -1.92
C ASP A 427 22.77 -4.57 -1.53
N VAL A 428 21.83 -4.93 -2.41
CA VAL A 428 20.42 -4.55 -2.35
C VAL A 428 19.65 -5.61 -1.55
N GLU A 429 18.67 -5.20 -0.76
CA GLU A 429 17.70 -6.14 -0.17
C GLU A 429 16.74 -6.63 -1.27
N MET A 430 16.54 -7.95 -1.39
CA MET A 430 15.61 -8.49 -2.39
C MET A 430 14.19 -7.98 -2.13
N LEU A 431 13.81 -7.86 -0.85
CA LEU A 431 12.62 -7.15 -0.39
C LEU A 431 12.99 -6.22 0.77
N HIS A 432 12.46 -5.00 0.75
CA HIS A 432 12.64 -4.01 1.80
C HIS A 432 11.28 -3.42 2.19
N PHE A 433 10.95 -3.49 3.47
CA PHE A 433 9.71 -2.95 4.05
C PHE A 433 10.04 -2.03 5.21
N GLU A 434 9.56 -0.79 5.16
CA GLU A 434 9.81 0.21 6.19
C GLU A 434 8.57 1.05 6.48
N GLU A 435 8.63 1.83 7.55
CA GLU A 435 7.67 2.87 7.91
C GLU A 435 6.21 2.37 7.99
N PHE A 436 5.93 1.42 8.88
CA PHE A 436 4.55 0.90 9.10
C PHE A 436 3.94 0.18 7.91
N THR A 437 4.79 -0.30 6.99
CA THR A 437 4.34 -1.22 5.94
C THR A 437 3.70 -2.46 6.58
N ASN A 438 2.56 -2.91 6.07
CA ASN A 438 1.84 -4.03 6.66
C ASN A 438 0.96 -4.82 5.69
N ASN A 439 0.40 -5.94 6.14
CA ASN A 439 -0.46 -6.82 5.36
C ASN A 439 0.13 -7.16 3.96
N ILE A 440 1.38 -7.64 3.92
CA ILE A 440 2.07 -8.01 2.68
C ILE A 440 2.07 -9.53 2.52
N LEU A 441 1.64 -10.02 1.37
CA LEU A 441 1.67 -11.43 1.01
C LEU A 441 2.84 -11.73 0.06
N ILE A 442 3.72 -12.65 0.47
CA ILE A 442 4.89 -13.10 -0.29
C ILE A 442 4.82 -14.62 -0.48
N GLU A 443 4.50 -15.08 -1.68
CA GLU A 443 4.28 -16.52 -1.91
C GLU A 443 4.83 -17.10 -3.21
N ASN A 444 5.22 -18.38 -3.18
CA ASN A 444 5.64 -19.12 -4.38
C ASN A 444 6.83 -18.47 -5.13
N ASN A 445 7.66 -17.66 -4.47
CA ASN A 445 8.83 -17.04 -5.07
C ASN A 445 10.07 -17.91 -4.91
N LEU A 446 11.04 -17.72 -5.82
CA LEU A 446 12.40 -18.24 -5.72
C LEU A 446 13.35 -17.11 -5.32
N PHE A 447 14.10 -17.29 -4.23
CA PHE A 447 15.18 -16.39 -3.81
C PHE A 447 16.52 -17.13 -3.90
N GLU A 448 17.49 -16.58 -4.62
CA GLU A 448 18.82 -17.17 -4.83
C GLU A 448 19.94 -16.18 -4.49
N GLY A 449 20.63 -16.44 -3.37
CA GLY A 449 21.84 -15.73 -2.95
C GLY A 449 23.11 -16.42 -3.45
N LEU A 450 23.70 -15.90 -4.52
CA LEU A 450 24.90 -16.45 -5.17
C LEU A 450 26.20 -15.70 -4.76
N THR A 451 26.18 -15.04 -3.62
CA THR A 451 27.25 -14.17 -3.10
C THR A 451 28.12 -14.85 -2.03
N GLU A 452 28.31 -16.18 -2.11
CA GLU A 452 29.13 -16.93 -1.16
C GLU A 452 30.56 -16.37 -1.08
N GLY A 453 31.04 -16.11 0.15
CA GLY A 453 32.36 -15.53 0.40
C GLY A 453 32.45 -14.01 0.23
N ASP A 454 31.51 -13.36 -0.47
CA ASP A 454 31.45 -11.91 -0.56
C ASP A 454 30.97 -11.30 0.76
N ARG A 455 31.68 -10.30 1.27
CA ARG A 455 31.32 -9.62 2.52
C ARG A 455 30.07 -8.74 2.40
N TYR A 456 29.78 -8.23 1.22
CA TYR A 456 28.54 -7.48 0.99
C TYR A 456 27.46 -8.42 0.46
N THR A 457 27.35 -9.59 1.09
CA THR A 457 26.36 -10.60 0.78
C THR A 457 24.97 -9.99 0.88
N SER A 458 24.20 -10.26 -0.18
CA SER A 458 22.77 -10.09 -0.32
C SER A 458 22.01 -10.35 0.99
N PRO A 459 21.47 -9.31 1.65
CA PRO A 459 20.37 -9.49 2.58
C PRO A 459 19.11 -9.91 1.79
N GLY A 460 18.37 -10.88 2.33
CA GLY A 460 17.13 -11.35 1.69
C GLY A 460 16.02 -10.31 1.83
N ILE A 461 15.49 -10.19 3.04
CA ILE A 461 14.33 -9.39 3.40
C ILE A 461 14.72 -8.47 4.56
N GLY A 462 14.67 -7.17 4.31
CA GLY A 462 14.77 -6.13 5.32
C GLY A 462 13.39 -5.65 5.75
N ILE A 463 13.14 -5.66 7.04
CA ILE A 463 11.96 -5.08 7.69
C ILE A 463 12.48 -4.03 8.67
N ASP A 464 11.82 -2.87 8.70
CA ASP A 464 12.16 -1.66 9.44
C ASP A 464 13.09 -1.87 10.66
N ARG A 465 14.16 -1.08 10.69
CA ARG A 465 15.22 -1.18 11.69
C ARG A 465 15.29 0.04 12.62
N GLU A 466 14.44 1.05 12.41
CA GLU A 466 14.53 2.38 13.04
C GLU A 466 13.30 2.72 13.90
N MET A 467 12.64 1.69 14.47
CA MET A 467 11.43 1.80 15.31
C MET A 467 10.25 2.45 14.59
N GLN A 468 9.98 2.00 13.37
CA GLN A 468 8.72 2.27 12.70
C GLN A 468 8.10 0.91 12.38
N SER A 469 7.24 0.44 13.29
CA SER A 469 6.80 -0.95 13.35
C SER A 469 6.15 -1.39 12.04
N THR A 470 6.80 -2.31 11.32
CA THR A 470 6.26 -3.01 10.15
C THR A 470 5.73 -4.38 10.61
N PHE A 471 4.51 -4.73 10.23
CA PHE A 471 3.77 -5.85 10.82
C PHE A 471 2.92 -6.60 9.79
N ASP A 472 2.33 -7.74 10.17
CA ASP A 472 1.42 -8.52 9.32
C ASP A 472 2.02 -8.90 7.95
N ILE A 473 3.18 -9.55 7.96
CA ILE A 473 3.86 -10.02 6.75
C ILE A 473 3.75 -11.54 6.67
N THR A 474 3.17 -12.05 5.59
CA THR A 474 3.04 -13.49 5.33
C THR A 474 4.02 -13.92 4.25
N PHE A 475 4.91 -14.86 4.59
CA PHE A 475 5.92 -15.44 3.72
C PHE A 475 5.71 -16.96 3.62
N ARG A 476 5.13 -17.43 2.51
CA ARG A 476 4.73 -18.84 2.38
C ARG A 476 5.05 -19.51 1.05
N ASN A 477 5.28 -20.82 1.06
CA ASN A 477 5.50 -21.62 -0.15
C ASN A 477 6.67 -21.13 -1.03
N ASN A 478 7.63 -20.40 -0.49
CA ASN A 478 8.80 -19.90 -1.23
C ASN A 478 9.93 -20.93 -1.21
N THR A 479 10.82 -20.85 -2.20
CA THR A 479 12.10 -21.58 -2.21
C THR A 479 13.23 -20.59 -2.04
N VAL A 480 14.14 -20.86 -1.10
CA VAL A 480 15.29 -19.99 -0.79
C VAL A 480 16.57 -20.81 -0.89
N LYS A 481 17.56 -20.29 -1.62
CA LYS A 481 18.81 -21.00 -1.93
C LYS A 481 20.04 -20.11 -1.75
N GLY A 482 21.14 -20.73 -1.35
CA GLY A 482 22.45 -20.10 -1.33
C GLY A 482 22.76 -19.34 -0.04
N ALA A 483 23.72 -18.43 -0.14
CA ALA A 483 24.34 -17.76 1.00
C ALA A 483 23.74 -16.36 1.22
N TYR A 484 23.40 -16.05 2.46
CA TYR A 484 22.89 -14.74 2.86
C TYR A 484 23.70 -14.19 4.03
N SER A 485 23.85 -12.86 4.10
CA SER A 485 24.33 -12.23 5.33
C SER A 485 23.32 -12.45 6.45
N ARG A 486 22.05 -12.21 6.13
CA ARG A 486 20.83 -12.53 6.89
C ARG A 486 19.71 -12.71 5.88
N PHE A 487 18.80 -13.66 6.08
CA PHE A 487 17.65 -13.77 5.18
C PHE A 487 16.48 -12.92 5.63
N PHE A 488 16.14 -12.91 6.92
CA PHE A 488 15.26 -11.90 7.48
C PHE A 488 16.00 -11.04 8.48
N ASN A 489 15.72 -9.74 8.44
CA ASN A 489 16.27 -8.77 9.37
C ASN A 489 15.17 -7.78 9.77
N ALA A 490 14.75 -7.80 11.03
CA ALA A 490 13.67 -6.96 11.57
C ALA A 490 13.96 -6.54 13.00
N TYR A 491 13.44 -5.37 13.42
CA TYR A 491 13.38 -4.99 14.83
C TYR A 491 12.00 -5.28 15.40
N SER A 492 11.92 -6.13 16.43
CA SER A 492 10.69 -6.38 17.18
C SER A 492 9.43 -6.62 16.31
N PRO A 493 9.51 -7.54 15.33
CA PRO A 493 8.45 -7.71 14.36
C PRO A 493 7.15 -8.20 15.01
N GLN A 494 6.02 -7.79 14.43
CA GLN A 494 4.70 -8.21 14.87
C GLN A 494 3.93 -8.86 13.72
N GLY A 495 3.23 -9.97 13.98
CA GLY A 495 2.37 -10.61 12.97
C GLY A 495 3.11 -11.21 11.78
N ILE A 496 4.35 -11.68 11.97
CA ILE A 496 5.13 -12.29 10.88
C ILE A 496 4.84 -13.78 10.81
N THR A 497 4.32 -14.23 9.68
CA THR A 497 4.08 -15.66 9.40
C THR A 497 5.04 -16.17 8.34
N ILE A 498 5.83 -17.20 8.65
CA ILE A 498 6.78 -17.87 7.76
C ILE A 498 6.39 -19.36 7.72
N GLU A 499 5.73 -19.79 6.65
CA GLU A 499 5.18 -21.16 6.58
C GLU A 499 5.43 -21.89 5.25
N ASN A 500 5.60 -23.21 5.30
CA ASN A 500 5.69 -24.06 4.10
C ASN A 500 6.80 -23.67 3.10
N ASN A 501 7.88 -23.03 3.55
CA ASN A 501 8.99 -22.65 2.67
C ASN A 501 10.07 -23.74 2.63
N ASP A 502 10.82 -23.78 1.52
CA ASP A 502 12.00 -24.63 1.35
C ASP A 502 13.28 -23.81 1.53
N PHE A 503 13.95 -24.01 2.67
CA PHE A 503 15.26 -23.44 3.02
C PHE A 503 16.38 -24.51 2.99
N THR A 504 16.16 -25.68 2.37
CA THR A 504 17.13 -26.79 2.44
C THR A 504 18.49 -26.44 1.84
N GLU A 505 18.53 -25.53 0.87
CA GLU A 505 19.75 -25.03 0.22
C GLU A 505 20.19 -23.64 0.73
N ALA A 506 19.48 -23.05 1.69
CA ALA A 506 19.79 -21.73 2.23
C ALA A 506 20.63 -21.80 3.52
N TYR A 507 21.48 -20.79 3.72
CA TYR A 507 22.25 -20.63 4.95
C TYR A 507 22.72 -19.19 5.17
N SER A 508 22.88 -18.79 6.44
CA SER A 508 23.60 -17.57 6.77
C SER A 508 25.11 -17.78 6.60
N GLN A 509 25.86 -16.75 6.20
CA GLN A 509 27.31 -16.79 6.21
C GLN A 509 27.92 -15.75 7.14
N SER A 510 28.93 -16.21 7.86
CA SER A 510 29.67 -15.43 8.84
C SER A 510 30.66 -14.51 8.12
N ILE A 511 30.47 -13.19 8.26
CA ILE A 511 31.25 -12.19 7.51
C ILE A 511 32.13 -11.39 8.48
N LYS A 512 33.41 -11.21 8.18
CA LYS A 512 34.33 -10.43 9.03
C LYS A 512 34.35 -8.95 8.61
N THR A 513 33.91 -8.04 9.50
CA THR A 513 33.93 -6.58 9.28
C THR A 513 35.37 -6.02 9.16
N PRO A 514 35.58 -4.76 8.71
CA PRO A 514 36.91 -4.13 8.62
C PRO A 514 37.58 -4.04 9.98
N SER A 515 36.77 -3.91 11.03
CA SER A 515 37.19 -3.86 12.43
C SER A 515 37.49 -5.25 13.02
N GLY A 516 37.30 -6.33 12.24
CA GLY A 516 37.52 -7.70 12.67
C GLY A 516 36.33 -8.34 13.42
N THR A 517 35.20 -7.63 13.55
CA THR A 517 33.96 -8.13 14.16
C THR A 517 33.31 -9.14 13.22
N MET A 518 32.78 -10.24 13.74
CA MET A 518 31.98 -11.17 12.93
C MET A 518 30.54 -10.65 12.86
N VAL A 519 30.01 -10.41 11.66
CA VAL A 519 28.56 -10.30 11.44
C VAL A 519 27.99 -11.70 11.65
N SER A 520 26.97 -11.78 12.51
CA SER A 520 26.43 -13.00 13.10
C SER A 520 26.01 -14.05 12.09
N ASP A 521 26.14 -15.32 12.45
CA ASP A 521 25.60 -16.51 11.80
C ASP A 521 24.08 -16.70 12.02
N ILE A 522 23.35 -15.58 12.03
CA ILE A 522 21.90 -15.53 12.30
C ILE A 522 21.17 -15.36 10.96
N PHE A 523 20.27 -16.28 10.68
CA PHE A 523 19.50 -16.32 9.44
C PHE A 523 18.21 -15.50 9.55
N PHE A 524 17.49 -15.66 10.67
CA PHE A 524 16.33 -14.85 11.05
C PHE A 524 16.72 -13.93 12.21
N TYR A 525 16.90 -12.64 11.94
CA TYR A 525 17.39 -11.71 12.94
C TYR A 525 16.30 -10.71 13.35
N PHE A 526 15.63 -10.99 14.47
CA PHE A 526 14.49 -10.22 14.99
C PHE A 526 14.83 -9.36 16.21
N THR A 527 16.13 -9.19 16.49
CA THR A 527 16.65 -8.39 17.62
C THR A 527 17.51 -7.22 17.15
N TRP A 528 17.65 -7.03 15.85
CA TRP A 528 18.50 -5.97 15.30
C TRP A 528 17.82 -4.62 15.43
N ASN A 529 18.23 -3.84 16.42
CA ASN A 529 17.93 -2.43 16.46
C ASN A 529 18.98 -1.68 15.62
N ALA A 530 18.63 -1.06 14.49
CA ALA A 530 19.59 -0.18 13.79
C ALA A 530 19.85 1.13 14.55
N LEU A 531 19.12 1.41 15.63
CA LEU A 531 19.54 2.36 16.65
C LEU A 531 20.64 1.77 17.54
N GLU A 532 21.61 1.06 16.96
CA GLU A 532 22.94 0.89 17.54
C GLU A 532 23.46 2.29 17.95
N HIS A 533 23.18 2.68 19.21
CA HIS A 533 23.91 3.62 20.09
C HIS A 533 23.39 5.04 20.45
N HIS A 534 22.12 5.46 20.28
CA HIS A 534 21.86 6.92 20.34
C HIS A 534 20.80 7.48 21.30
N LEU A 535 19.81 6.70 21.75
CA LEU A 535 18.89 7.10 22.82
C LEU A 535 18.90 6.02 23.90
N ASP A 536 19.83 6.16 24.86
CA ASP A 536 20.12 5.18 25.92
C ASP A 536 18.89 4.82 26.79
N ASN A 537 17.81 5.62 26.71
CA ASN A 537 16.59 5.49 27.49
C ASN A 537 15.40 4.89 26.69
N MET A 538 15.64 4.35 25.49
CA MET A 538 14.54 3.74 24.72
C MET A 538 14.08 2.41 25.33
N PRO A 539 12.76 2.19 25.44
CA PRO A 539 12.23 0.91 25.91
C PRO A 539 12.49 -0.20 24.88
N ASN A 540 12.91 -1.38 25.35
CA ASN A 540 13.01 -2.55 24.48
C ASN A 540 11.61 -3.07 24.17
N VAL A 541 11.30 -3.22 22.89
CA VAL A 541 10.04 -3.83 22.43
C VAL A 541 10.30 -5.28 22.04
N GLY A 542 9.40 -6.19 22.41
CA GLY A 542 9.46 -7.61 22.09
C GLY A 542 8.58 -7.97 20.89
N ALA A 543 9.03 -8.93 20.10
CA ALA A 543 8.29 -9.50 19.00
C ALA A 543 7.02 -10.23 19.48
N LYS A 544 5.95 -10.15 18.69
CA LYS A 544 4.63 -10.76 18.96
C LYS A 544 4.07 -11.42 17.72
N ASN A 545 3.26 -12.48 17.88
CA ASN A 545 2.63 -13.19 16.76
C ASN A 545 3.63 -13.60 15.67
N VAL A 546 4.87 -13.96 16.03
CA VAL A 546 5.86 -14.49 15.08
C VAL A 546 5.66 -16.00 14.94
N ILE A 547 5.15 -16.43 13.78
CA ILE A 547 4.79 -17.83 13.51
C ILE A 547 5.73 -18.39 12.44
N ILE A 548 6.59 -19.33 12.80
CA ILE A 548 7.46 -20.09 11.89
C ILE A 548 7.07 -21.57 11.98
N LYS A 549 6.43 -22.12 10.94
CA LYS A 549 5.92 -23.50 10.93
C LYS A 549 6.07 -24.19 9.57
N ASP A 550 6.15 -25.51 9.57
CA ASP A 550 6.12 -26.34 8.36
C ASP A 550 7.18 -26.01 7.28
N ASN A 551 8.27 -25.34 7.66
CA ASN A 551 9.38 -25.04 6.75
C ASN A 551 10.40 -26.18 6.71
N LEU A 552 11.00 -26.40 5.54
CA LEU A 552 12.05 -27.40 5.33
C LEU A 552 13.44 -26.78 5.53
N PHE A 553 14.29 -27.41 6.33
CA PHE A 553 15.68 -27.03 6.53
C PHE A 553 16.60 -28.23 6.35
N SER A 554 17.83 -28.01 5.87
CA SER A 554 18.85 -29.06 5.84
C SER A 554 19.54 -29.19 7.20
N GLU A 555 19.73 -30.43 7.65
CA GLU A 555 20.53 -30.73 8.84
C GLU A 555 22.00 -30.29 8.68
N GLU A 556 22.53 -30.25 7.45
CA GLU A 556 23.90 -29.81 7.17
C GLU A 556 24.11 -28.32 7.46
N ASN A 557 23.04 -27.51 7.35
CA ASN A 557 23.07 -26.05 7.53
C ASN A 557 22.45 -25.59 8.85
N LYS A 558 22.10 -26.51 9.76
CA LYS A 558 21.38 -26.20 11.00
C LYS A 558 22.05 -25.14 11.88
N ASP A 559 23.37 -25.18 12.00
CA ASP A 559 24.15 -24.20 12.77
C ASP A 559 24.23 -22.82 12.09
N ARG A 560 23.75 -22.71 10.84
CA ARG A 560 23.71 -21.49 10.03
C ARG A 560 22.29 -20.99 9.78
N ASN A 561 21.28 -21.75 10.22
CA ASN A 561 19.85 -21.40 10.14
C ASN A 561 19.32 -21.02 11.52
N LYS A 562 20.05 -20.15 12.21
CA LYS A 562 19.71 -19.67 13.55
C LYS A 562 18.69 -18.54 13.50
N ILE A 563 17.84 -18.48 14.52
CA ILE A 563 16.96 -17.34 14.79
C ILE A 563 17.41 -16.65 16.07
N SER A 564 17.41 -15.31 16.06
CA SER A 564 17.49 -14.52 17.29
C SER A 564 16.22 -13.70 17.43
N ILE A 565 15.60 -13.76 18.61
CA ILE A 565 14.32 -13.12 18.90
C ILE A 565 14.30 -12.54 20.31
N GLU A 566 13.69 -11.37 20.45
CA GLU A 566 13.38 -10.73 21.72
C GLU A 566 11.88 -10.82 21.95
N GLU A 567 11.43 -11.31 23.11
CA GLU A 567 10.01 -11.42 23.43
C GLU A 567 9.75 -11.21 24.92
N TYR A 568 8.51 -10.91 25.27
CA TYR A 568 8.14 -10.65 26.67
C TYR A 568 8.06 -11.93 27.51
N ALA A 569 8.27 -11.79 28.81
CA ALA A 569 8.08 -12.88 29.76
C ALA A 569 6.63 -13.34 29.74
N GLY A 570 6.40 -14.61 29.45
CA GLY A 570 5.06 -15.18 29.32
C GLY A 570 4.41 -14.96 27.94
N GLU A 571 5.14 -14.42 26.96
CA GLU A 571 4.66 -14.35 25.57
C GLU A 571 4.39 -15.76 25.02
N THR A 572 3.17 -16.00 24.54
CA THR A 572 2.72 -17.30 24.02
C THR A 572 2.31 -17.26 22.56
N SER A 573 2.20 -16.08 21.95
CA SER A 573 1.80 -15.94 20.56
C SER A 573 2.91 -16.29 19.56
N ASN A 574 4.17 -16.19 19.97
CA ASN A 574 5.31 -16.59 19.15
C ASN A 574 5.40 -18.11 19.07
N PHE A 575 5.41 -18.65 17.86
CA PHE A 575 5.57 -20.07 17.59
C PHE A 575 6.76 -20.28 16.66
N ILE A 576 7.81 -20.96 17.14
CA ILE A 576 8.96 -21.35 16.32
C ILE A 576 9.01 -22.88 16.22
N GLN A 577 8.97 -23.41 14.99
CA GLN A 577 8.95 -24.85 14.77
C GLN A 577 10.15 -25.56 15.43
N PRO A 578 9.96 -26.79 15.92
CA PRO A 578 11.04 -27.60 16.47
C PRO A 578 12.17 -27.82 15.46
N GLY A 579 13.41 -27.83 15.96
CA GLY A 579 14.61 -28.11 15.16
C GLY A 579 15.43 -26.88 14.77
N LEU A 580 14.88 -25.67 14.87
CA LEU A 580 15.66 -24.44 14.74
C LEU A 580 16.43 -24.11 16.02
N ILE A 581 17.63 -23.54 15.86
CA ILE A 581 18.40 -23.02 16.98
C ILE A 581 17.91 -21.60 17.28
N VAL A 582 17.35 -21.42 18.46
CA VAL A 582 16.76 -20.15 18.91
C VAL A 582 17.64 -19.49 19.95
N ASP A 583 18.15 -18.31 19.61
CA ASP A 583 18.76 -17.36 20.55
C ASP A 583 17.68 -16.38 21.05
N LYS A 584 17.04 -16.76 22.16
CA LYS A 584 15.91 -16.04 22.72
C LYS A 584 16.35 -15.16 23.89
N LYS A 585 16.08 -13.86 23.80
CA LYS A 585 16.21 -12.91 24.91
C LYS A 585 14.81 -12.58 25.45
N VAL A 586 14.60 -12.85 26.73
CA VAL A 586 13.32 -12.59 27.41
C VAL A 586 13.35 -11.21 28.04
N LEU A 587 12.46 -10.33 27.60
CA LEU A 587 12.19 -9.02 28.18
C LEU A 587 11.25 -9.19 29.37
N ALA A 588 11.44 -8.41 30.44
CA ALA A 588 10.70 -8.62 31.69
C ALA A 588 9.18 -8.39 31.53
N ALA A 589 8.79 -7.38 30.76
CA ALA A 589 7.41 -7.03 30.45
C ALA A 589 7.36 -6.11 29.24
N GLU A 590 6.18 -5.98 28.66
CA GLU A 590 5.89 -4.90 27.71
C GLU A 590 6.09 -3.53 28.38
N PRO A 591 6.73 -2.56 27.70
CA PRO A 591 6.87 -1.22 28.24
C PRO A 591 5.50 -0.64 28.56
N ALA A 592 5.28 -0.27 29.82
CA ALA A 592 4.13 0.52 30.18
C ALA A 592 4.21 1.89 29.49
N PRO A 593 3.08 2.51 29.13
CA PRO A 593 3.06 3.88 28.66
C PRO A 593 3.80 4.81 29.65
N LEU A 594 4.65 5.69 29.11
CA LEU A 594 5.42 6.68 29.89
C LEU A 594 4.52 7.76 30.49
N VAL A 595 3.39 8.01 29.84
CA VAL A 595 2.31 8.88 30.30
C VAL A 595 1.02 8.04 30.25
N GLU A 596 0.17 8.19 31.27
CA GLU A 596 -1.08 7.45 31.35
C GLU A 596 -2.00 7.80 30.17
N ILE A 597 -2.55 6.78 29.52
CA ILE A 597 -3.32 6.90 28.28
C ILE A 597 -4.81 7.11 28.59
N ASN A 598 -5.59 7.48 27.57
CA ASN A 598 -7.03 7.75 27.65
C ASN A 598 -7.37 8.86 28.66
N LYS A 599 -6.46 9.82 28.80
CA LYS A 599 -6.60 10.98 29.71
C LYS A 599 -6.32 12.29 28.99
N SER A 600 -6.83 13.36 29.58
CA SER A 600 -6.65 14.73 29.10
C SER A 600 -5.52 15.42 29.87
N TYR A 601 -4.64 16.07 29.13
CA TYR A 601 -3.43 16.71 29.64
C TYR A 601 -3.34 18.15 29.17
N ARG A 602 -2.68 18.95 30.01
CA ARG A 602 -2.01 20.18 29.60
C ARG A 602 -0.54 19.85 29.37
N ILE A 603 -0.04 20.20 28.19
CA ILE A 603 1.35 19.96 27.81
C ILE A 603 2.12 21.27 27.98
N ILE A 604 3.13 21.27 28.86
CA ILE A 604 3.86 22.47 29.29
C ILE A 604 5.31 22.37 28.86
N ASN A 605 5.87 23.42 28.27
CA ASN A 605 7.29 23.47 27.94
C ASN A 605 8.14 23.83 29.17
N LYS A 606 9.27 23.16 29.36
CA LYS A 606 10.14 23.38 30.52
C LYS A 606 10.82 24.76 30.54
N GLU A 607 11.34 25.25 29.41
CA GLU A 607 12.06 26.54 29.36
C GLU A 607 11.10 27.73 29.59
N THR A 608 9.93 27.70 28.96
CA THR A 608 9.01 28.85 28.92
C THR A 608 7.92 28.79 30.00
N GLU A 609 7.66 27.63 30.58
CA GLU A 609 6.49 27.36 31.44
C GLU A 609 5.14 27.63 30.74
N GLU A 610 5.13 27.69 29.40
CA GLU A 610 3.93 27.95 28.60
C GLU A 610 3.25 26.65 28.15
N TYR A 611 1.92 26.71 28.04
CA TYR A 611 1.04 25.62 27.59
C TYR A 611 0.99 25.57 26.06
N LEU A 612 1.07 24.35 25.53
CA LEU A 612 0.80 24.06 24.13
C LEU A 612 -0.71 24.20 23.85
N TYR A 613 -1.11 25.09 22.94
CA TYR A 613 -2.52 25.27 22.60
C TYR A 613 -2.76 25.49 21.11
N VAL A 614 -4.01 25.32 20.71
CA VAL A 614 -4.47 25.55 19.35
C VAL A 614 -5.24 26.87 19.25
N LYS A 615 -4.85 27.73 18.33
CA LYS A 615 -5.63 28.92 18.02
C LYS A 615 -6.78 28.56 17.08
N PRO A 616 -8.05 28.90 17.40
CA PRO A 616 -9.18 28.53 16.56
C PRO A 616 -9.03 28.97 15.10
N GLY A 617 -9.17 28.03 14.18
CA GLY A 617 -9.05 28.25 12.73
C GLY A 617 -7.62 28.42 12.20
N ASP A 618 -6.59 28.20 13.01
CA ASP A 618 -5.19 28.14 12.59
C ASP A 618 -4.70 26.68 12.53
N GLU A 619 -3.75 26.39 11.63
CA GLU A 619 -3.12 25.06 11.58
C GLU A 619 -1.99 24.95 12.59
N LYS A 620 -1.38 26.07 13.01
CA LYS A 620 -0.19 26.08 13.87
C LYS A 620 -0.52 25.86 15.34
N ILE A 621 0.47 25.34 16.06
CA ILE A 621 0.41 25.13 17.50
C ILE A 621 1.15 26.24 18.23
N TYR A 622 0.50 26.91 19.16
CA TYR A 622 0.97 28.12 19.83
C TYR A 622 1.26 27.87 21.32
N PHE A 623 1.79 28.91 21.97
CA PHE A 623 2.10 28.92 23.40
C PHE A 623 1.29 29.97 24.16
N THR A 624 0.81 29.63 25.35
CA THR A 624 0.12 30.56 26.26
C THR A 624 0.67 30.40 27.67
N SER A 625 0.83 31.50 28.41
CA SER A 625 1.31 31.45 29.80
C SER A 625 0.23 31.05 30.81
N GLU A 626 -1.04 31.02 30.40
CA GLU A 626 -2.18 30.74 31.27
C GLU A 626 -3.03 29.59 30.69
N PRO A 627 -3.57 28.69 31.54
CA PRO A 627 -4.56 27.70 31.14
C PRO A 627 -5.76 28.34 30.46
N LEU A 628 -6.28 27.70 29.42
CA LEU A 628 -7.43 28.20 28.67
C LEU A 628 -8.73 27.51 29.12
N GLU A 629 -9.81 28.28 29.21
CA GLU A 629 -11.12 27.75 29.65
C GLU A 629 -11.87 27.01 28.52
N ASP A 630 -11.51 27.29 27.26
CA ASP A 630 -12.20 26.81 26.07
C ASP A 630 -11.73 25.41 25.63
N GLY A 631 -10.74 24.83 26.31
CA GLY A 631 -10.19 23.50 26.04
C GLY A 631 -9.16 23.45 24.91
N SER A 632 -8.76 24.60 24.36
CA SER A 632 -7.79 24.65 23.26
C SER A 632 -6.36 24.31 23.68
N ASP A 633 -6.05 24.34 24.97
CA ASP A 633 -4.81 23.89 25.61
C ASP A 633 -4.85 22.43 26.11
N ILE A 634 -5.98 21.73 25.90
CA ILE A 634 -6.19 20.38 26.40
C ILE A 634 -6.00 19.36 25.28
N TRP A 635 -5.20 18.32 25.58
CA TRP A 635 -4.84 17.25 24.66
C TRP A 635 -5.22 15.90 25.25
N HIS A 636 -6.02 15.13 24.52
CA HIS A 636 -6.33 13.75 24.83
C HIS A 636 -5.23 12.83 24.29
N LEU A 637 -4.64 12.04 25.17
CA LEU A 637 -3.56 11.12 24.85
C LEU A 637 -4.11 9.72 24.59
N GLY A 638 -3.97 9.22 23.36
CA GLY A 638 -4.25 7.84 22.98
C GLY A 638 -2.97 7.01 22.79
N LEU A 639 -3.13 5.72 22.57
CA LEU A 639 -2.05 4.78 22.27
C LEU A 639 -2.45 3.93 21.07
N GLU A 640 -1.61 3.89 20.02
CA GLU A 640 -1.85 3.07 18.83
C GLU A 640 -1.17 1.70 18.94
N SER A 641 0.05 1.66 19.47
CA SER A 641 0.74 0.44 19.87
C SER A 641 1.79 0.78 20.93
N SER A 642 2.35 -0.23 21.63
CA SER A 642 3.09 -0.18 22.90
C SER A 642 3.78 1.14 23.31
N ILE A 643 4.41 1.86 22.36
CA ILE A 643 5.20 3.08 22.58
C ILE A 643 4.83 4.26 21.66
N TYR A 644 3.77 4.14 20.85
CA TYR A 644 3.31 5.15 19.91
C TYR A 644 2.02 5.80 20.39
N TYR A 645 2.10 7.11 20.63
CA TYR A 645 1.03 7.90 21.19
C TYR A 645 0.32 8.72 20.12
N THR A 646 -0.97 8.97 20.32
CA THR A 646 -1.70 9.99 19.57
C THR A 646 -2.11 11.13 20.48
N LEU A 647 -2.14 12.33 19.94
CA LEU A 647 -2.46 13.55 20.68
C LEU A 647 -3.60 14.28 19.98
N LYS A 648 -4.80 14.26 20.56
CA LYS A 648 -5.99 14.89 19.99
C LYS A 648 -6.37 16.13 20.79
N ASN A 649 -6.51 17.28 20.14
CA ASN A 649 -6.94 18.51 20.81
C ASN A 649 -8.44 18.45 21.16
N GLU A 650 -8.81 18.80 22.40
CA GLU A 650 -10.21 18.75 22.86
C GLU A 650 -11.10 19.75 22.12
N LYS A 651 -10.59 20.95 21.83
CA LYS A 651 -11.37 22.03 21.21
C LYS A 651 -11.65 21.79 19.73
N GLU A 652 -10.61 21.49 18.97
CA GLU A 652 -10.72 21.34 17.51
C GLU A 652 -11.08 19.93 17.08
N ASN A 653 -10.99 18.93 17.98
CA ASN A 653 -11.18 17.51 17.67
C ASN A 653 -10.19 16.98 16.60
N LYS A 654 -8.99 17.55 16.54
CA LYS A 654 -7.94 17.24 15.54
C LYS A 654 -6.66 16.73 16.18
N TYR A 655 -5.86 15.99 15.41
CA TYR A 655 -4.62 15.38 15.91
C TYR A 655 -3.40 16.26 15.70
N LEU A 656 -2.50 16.27 16.69
CA LEU A 656 -1.18 16.88 16.59
C LEU A 656 -0.32 16.09 15.59
N GLU A 657 0.21 16.79 14.60
CA GLU A 657 1.08 16.26 13.55
C GLU A 657 2.14 17.33 13.21
N VAL A 658 3.00 17.11 12.22
CA VAL A 658 3.94 18.12 11.72
C VAL A 658 3.77 18.37 10.24
N LYS A 659 4.11 19.58 9.81
CA LYS A 659 4.01 19.97 8.40
C LYS A 659 4.95 19.18 7.49
N LEU A 660 6.21 19.08 7.90
CA LEU A 660 7.29 18.34 7.26
C LEU A 660 8.36 18.01 8.32
N PRO A 661 8.65 16.73 8.61
CA PRO A 661 9.77 16.39 9.48
C PRO A 661 11.12 16.56 8.75
N TYR A 662 12.22 16.59 9.51
CA TYR A 662 13.55 16.43 8.94
C TYR A 662 13.75 14.98 8.45
N THR A 663 14.44 14.85 7.32
CA THR A 663 14.71 13.57 6.65
C THR A 663 16.22 13.34 6.59
N ALA A 664 16.63 12.11 6.24
CA ALA A 664 18.02 11.81 5.94
C ALA A 664 18.68 12.80 4.96
N SER A 665 17.96 13.15 3.89
CA SER A 665 18.46 14.05 2.86
C SER A 665 18.63 15.49 3.35
N HIS A 666 17.71 15.98 4.19
CA HIS A 666 17.81 17.32 4.77
C HIS A 666 19.08 17.46 5.64
N MET A 667 19.41 16.42 6.40
CA MET A 667 20.61 16.40 7.26
C MET A 667 21.89 16.24 6.46
N SER A 668 21.91 15.40 5.40
CA SER A 668 23.11 15.18 4.58
C SER A 668 23.52 16.43 3.80
N ASN A 669 22.54 17.23 3.37
CA ASN A 669 22.76 18.42 2.56
C ASN A 669 22.84 19.71 3.40
N ASN A 670 22.72 19.60 4.72
CA ASN A 670 22.65 20.73 5.65
C ASN A 670 21.61 21.78 5.21
N SER A 671 20.49 21.32 4.66
CA SER A 671 19.42 22.16 4.14
C SER A 671 18.24 22.11 5.10
N LYS A 672 17.75 23.28 5.55
CA LYS A 672 16.50 23.37 6.31
C LYS A 672 15.30 23.41 5.34
N PRO A 673 14.27 22.55 5.54
CA PRO A 673 12.99 22.72 4.86
C PRO A 673 12.44 24.15 5.03
N ALA A 674 11.63 24.59 4.06
CA ALA A 674 11.11 25.96 4.05
C ALA A 674 10.19 26.28 5.24
N GLU A 675 9.51 25.27 5.78
CA GLU A 675 8.68 25.42 6.97
C GLU A 675 8.59 24.08 7.73
N ILE A 676 8.87 24.11 9.04
CA ILE A 676 8.86 22.95 9.92
C ILE A 676 8.16 23.37 11.21
N HIS A 677 6.94 22.91 11.40
CA HIS A 677 6.16 23.19 12.61
C HIS A 677 5.20 22.08 12.94
N ALA A 678 4.87 22.00 14.23
CA ALA A 678 3.75 21.20 14.70
C ALA A 678 2.46 21.88 14.27
N LYS A 679 1.49 21.09 13.84
CA LYS A 679 0.22 21.56 13.30
C LYS A 679 -0.93 20.62 13.68
N ILE A 680 -2.15 21.05 13.35
CA ILE A 680 -3.38 20.26 13.36
C ILE A 680 -4.15 20.48 12.05
N LEU A 681 -4.32 19.46 11.21
CA LEU A 681 -5.09 19.59 9.95
C LEU A 681 -6.45 18.91 10.03
N SER A 682 -6.47 17.63 10.41
CA SER A 682 -7.64 16.75 10.27
C SER A 682 -8.00 16.06 11.59
N ASP A 683 -9.24 15.62 11.68
CA ASP A 683 -9.74 14.71 12.72
C ASP A 683 -9.47 13.24 12.39
N TYR A 684 -9.08 12.94 11.15
CA TYR A 684 -8.80 11.60 10.64
C TYR A 684 -10.00 10.66 10.80
N GLU A 685 -11.22 11.19 10.73
CA GLU A 685 -12.43 10.38 10.79
C GLU A 685 -12.43 9.35 9.65
N GLY A 686 -12.44 8.07 10.00
CA GLY A 686 -12.41 6.95 9.06
C GLY A 686 -11.02 6.43 8.65
N SER A 687 -9.92 7.05 9.10
CA SER A 687 -8.57 6.52 8.88
C SER A 687 -8.16 5.53 9.96
N ASP A 688 -7.56 4.41 9.55
CA ASP A 688 -6.95 3.43 10.45
C ASP A 688 -5.58 3.88 10.99
N PHE A 689 -4.95 4.87 10.35
CA PHE A 689 -3.67 5.42 10.76
C PHE A 689 -3.81 6.90 11.15
N LYS A 690 -3.34 7.21 12.36
CA LYS A 690 -3.37 8.56 12.92
C LYS A 690 -1.93 9.08 13.08
N PRO A 691 -1.71 10.40 13.15
CA PRO A 691 -0.39 10.94 13.45
C PRO A 691 0.12 10.43 14.80
N ILE A 692 1.26 9.74 14.80
CA ILE A 692 1.83 9.14 15.99
C ILE A 692 3.09 9.88 16.46
N TRP A 693 3.27 9.84 17.77
CA TRP A 693 4.41 10.41 18.48
C TRP A 693 5.10 9.33 19.30
N PHE A 694 6.42 9.40 19.35
CA PHE A 694 7.25 8.58 20.20
C PHE A 694 7.83 9.47 21.31
N PHE A 695 7.75 9.00 22.57
CA PHE A 695 8.22 9.75 23.73
C PHE A 695 9.50 9.12 24.31
N VAL A 696 10.48 9.98 24.64
CA VAL A 696 11.64 9.61 25.47
C VAL A 696 11.54 10.35 26.78
N LYS A 697 11.57 9.61 27.89
CA LYS A 697 11.52 10.16 29.23
C LYS A 697 12.90 10.62 29.68
N GLU A 698 12.97 11.86 30.16
CA GLU A 698 14.17 12.48 30.73
C GLU A 698 13.87 13.00 32.14
N ASN A 699 14.68 12.64 33.12
CA ASN A 699 14.53 13.11 34.49
C ASN A 699 15.45 14.31 34.73
N VAL A 700 14.86 15.49 34.92
CA VAL A 700 15.59 16.73 35.21
C VAL A 700 15.12 17.27 36.54
N ASP A 701 16.04 17.37 37.50
CA ASP A 701 15.78 17.84 38.87
C ASP A 701 14.66 17.06 39.60
N GLY A 702 14.52 15.76 39.30
CA GLY A 702 13.51 14.89 39.92
C GLY A 702 12.12 14.99 39.29
N VAL A 703 11.95 15.79 38.24
CA VAL A 703 10.72 15.86 37.44
C VAL A 703 10.94 15.10 36.13
N ASP A 704 9.92 14.34 35.73
CA ASP A 704 9.94 13.58 34.49
C ASP A 704 9.38 14.42 33.34
N TYR A 705 10.23 14.72 32.36
CA TYR A 705 9.88 15.40 31.12
C TYR A 705 9.91 14.42 29.94
N MET A 706 9.19 14.75 28.88
CA MET A 706 9.14 13.98 27.64
C MET A 706 9.81 14.77 26.52
N LEU A 707 10.73 14.11 25.80
CA LEU A 707 11.08 14.49 24.43
C LEU A 707 10.05 13.88 23.50
N MET A 708 9.41 14.72 22.67
CA MET A 708 8.36 14.29 21.75
C MET A 708 8.91 14.19 20.32
N HIS A 709 9.05 12.98 19.81
CA HIS A 709 9.53 12.69 18.46
C HIS A 709 8.37 12.33 17.53
N PRO A 710 8.27 12.91 16.33
CA PRO A 710 7.31 12.43 15.35
C PRO A 710 7.70 11.02 14.89
N GLY A 711 6.74 10.08 14.92
CA GLY A 711 7.02 8.65 14.71
C GLY A 711 7.49 8.30 13.30
N TYR A 712 7.19 9.13 12.30
CA TYR A 712 7.46 8.86 10.88
C TYR A 712 8.72 9.54 10.34
N SER A 713 9.60 10.00 11.23
CA SER A 713 10.83 10.74 10.86
C SER A 713 12.11 10.00 11.22
N GLU A 714 12.05 8.68 11.43
CA GLU A 714 13.18 7.87 11.94
C GLU A 714 13.75 8.47 13.25
N CYS A 715 12.89 9.08 14.07
CA CYS A 715 13.24 9.88 15.25
C CYS A 715 14.28 11.01 15.01
N ARG A 716 14.47 11.46 13.77
CA ARG A 716 15.46 12.49 13.39
C ARG A 716 15.04 13.90 13.78
N SER A 717 13.78 14.09 14.15
CA SER A 717 13.22 15.36 14.62
C SER A 717 12.63 15.23 16.02
N ARG A 718 12.51 16.36 16.73
CA ARG A 718 11.76 16.47 18.00
C ARG A 718 11.02 17.78 18.09
N LEU A 719 9.90 17.80 18.82
CA LEU A 719 9.11 19.01 19.12
C LEU A 719 9.92 19.97 19.99
N SER A 720 9.97 21.25 19.61
CA SER A 720 10.81 22.25 20.26
C SER A 720 10.24 23.67 20.11
N ILE A 721 10.86 24.62 20.80
CA ILE A 721 10.62 26.06 20.69
C ILE A 721 11.85 26.72 20.05
N GLU A 722 11.62 27.61 19.07
CA GLU A 722 12.69 28.41 18.46
C GLU A 722 12.51 29.89 18.80
N ASP A 723 13.59 30.52 19.26
CA ASP A 723 13.64 31.93 19.61
C ASP A 723 13.00 32.84 18.53
N GLY A 724 12.04 33.65 18.96
CA GLY A 724 11.35 34.62 18.10
C GLY A 724 10.20 34.05 17.29
N LYS A 725 9.83 32.77 17.49
CA LYS A 725 8.57 32.19 17.01
C LYS A 725 7.58 32.08 18.17
N ASP A 726 6.30 32.29 17.85
CA ASP A 726 5.17 32.13 18.76
C ASP A 726 4.46 30.77 18.62
N PHE A 727 5.03 29.87 17.83
CA PHE A 727 4.49 28.55 17.54
C PHE A 727 5.56 27.45 17.65
N ALA A 728 5.11 26.23 17.95
CA ALA A 728 5.95 25.04 18.10
C ALA A 728 6.55 24.58 16.78
N ILE A 729 7.85 24.29 16.81
CA ILE A 729 8.60 23.77 15.67
C ILE A 729 8.98 22.31 15.89
N THR A 730 9.46 21.64 14.85
CA THR A 730 10.36 20.51 15.07
C THR A 730 11.79 20.89 14.69
N GLU A 731 12.73 20.46 15.52
CA GLU A 731 14.15 20.70 15.27
C GLU A 731 14.91 19.42 14.93
N VAL A 732 16.13 19.59 14.40
CA VAL A 732 17.01 18.47 14.07
C VAL A 732 17.49 17.82 15.36
N ALA A 733 17.09 16.57 15.59
CA ALA A 733 17.62 15.74 16.68
C ALA A 733 18.94 15.05 16.29
N ARG A 734 19.22 14.82 14.99
CA ARG A 734 20.40 14.07 14.50
C ARG A 734 21.30 14.90 13.57
N ILE A 735 22.61 15.00 13.85
CA ILE A 735 23.58 15.82 13.12
C ILE A 735 24.54 14.94 12.31
N SER A 736 24.39 14.94 10.97
CA SER A 736 25.36 14.56 9.90
C SER A 736 26.13 13.21 9.95
N SER A 737 26.12 12.48 11.06
CA SER A 737 26.67 11.13 11.26
C SER A 737 25.63 10.32 12.03
N PRO A 738 25.51 9.00 11.79
CA PRO A 738 24.60 8.14 12.53
C PRO A 738 24.65 8.37 14.04
N ALA A 739 25.85 8.70 14.57
CA ALA A 739 26.17 8.77 15.98
C ALA A 739 26.21 10.13 16.68
N ALA A 740 25.86 11.24 16.01
CA ALA A 740 25.82 12.54 16.68
C ALA A 740 24.38 13.04 16.80
N TYR A 741 23.77 12.89 17.98
CA TYR A 741 22.53 13.60 18.31
C TYR A 741 22.85 15.04 18.72
N LYS A 742 21.99 15.98 18.33
CA LYS A 742 21.98 17.31 18.95
C LYS A 742 21.57 17.12 20.41
N PRO A 743 22.38 17.55 21.39
CA PRO A 743 21.94 17.59 22.79
C PRO A 743 20.58 18.28 22.89
N PHE A 744 19.69 17.78 23.73
CA PHE A 744 18.45 18.47 24.03
C PHE A 744 18.70 19.66 24.97
N GLU A 745 17.85 20.67 24.83
CA GLU A 745 17.80 21.86 25.65
C GLU A 745 16.44 21.90 26.38
N ASP A 746 16.25 22.80 27.34
CA ASP A 746 14.99 22.90 28.08
C ASP A 746 13.81 23.28 27.17
N THR A 747 14.07 23.87 25.99
CA THR A 747 13.08 24.14 24.95
C THR A 747 12.53 22.88 24.28
N ASP A 748 13.17 21.72 24.43
CA ASP A 748 12.75 20.44 23.87
C ASP A 748 11.93 19.57 24.84
N LEU A 749 11.88 19.96 26.11
CA LEU A 749 11.35 19.15 27.21
C LEU A 749 9.91 19.54 27.54
N TRP A 750 9.02 18.55 27.57
CA TRP A 750 7.58 18.74 27.75
C TRP A 750 7.07 17.99 28.98
N GLU A 751 6.34 18.68 29.86
CA GLU A 751 5.64 18.09 31.00
C GLU A 751 4.18 17.82 30.65
N PHE A 752 3.67 16.65 31.05
CA PHE A 752 2.28 16.26 30.90
C PHE A 752 1.56 16.41 32.25
N VAL A 753 0.83 17.50 32.42
CA VAL A 753 0.06 17.76 33.64
C VAL A 753 -1.37 17.26 33.44
N PRO A 754 -1.82 16.23 34.20
CA PRO A 754 -3.20 15.76 34.12
C PRO A 754 -4.17 16.90 34.42
N VAL A 755 -5.23 17.00 33.62
CA VAL A 755 -6.33 17.89 33.97
C VAL A 755 -7.17 17.18 35.04
N ASP A 756 -6.84 17.43 36.31
CA ASP A 756 -7.53 16.83 37.46
C ASP A 756 -9.01 17.21 37.47
N GLY A 757 -9.83 16.16 37.38
CA GLY A 757 -11.27 16.25 37.26
C GLY A 757 -11.72 15.47 36.05
N SER A 758 -12.42 14.35 36.30
CA SER A 758 -13.40 13.85 35.36
C SER A 758 -14.33 15.02 35.00
N ARG A 759 -14.10 15.71 33.89
CA ARG A 759 -15.21 16.36 33.20
C ARG A 759 -16.05 15.19 32.73
N ALA A 760 -17.07 14.91 33.53
CA ALA A 760 -17.94 13.78 33.35
C ALA A 760 -18.36 13.68 31.87
N ILE A 761 -17.85 12.68 31.16
CA ILE A 761 -18.75 11.77 30.46
C ILE A 761 -19.86 11.51 31.48
N PRO A 762 -21.14 11.78 31.19
CA PRO A 762 -22.22 11.70 32.17
C PRO A 762 -22.05 10.42 32.98
N THR A 763 -21.50 10.56 34.18
CA THR A 763 -21.24 9.43 35.07
C THR A 763 -22.61 9.18 35.64
N SER A 764 -23.35 8.38 34.90
CA SER A 764 -24.49 7.68 35.42
C SER A 764 -23.97 7.01 36.70
N THR A 765 -24.52 7.44 37.82
CA THR A 765 -24.14 6.96 39.14
C THR A 765 -24.76 5.57 39.22
N ILE A 766 -24.10 4.56 38.64
CA ILE A 766 -24.72 3.26 38.38
C ILE A 766 -23.99 2.15 39.11
N ALA A 767 -24.83 1.29 39.69
CA ALA A 767 -24.46 0.10 40.41
C ALA A 767 -23.59 -0.81 39.53
N GLN A 768 -22.40 -1.15 40.04
CA GLN A 768 -21.61 -2.26 39.53
C GLN A 768 -22.51 -3.50 39.42
N ALA A 769 -22.65 -4.05 38.21
CA ALA A 769 -23.15 -5.40 38.09
C ALA A 769 -22.08 -6.35 38.65
N GLU A 770 -22.46 -7.20 39.61
CA GLU A 770 -21.55 -8.16 40.24
C GLU A 770 -21.39 -9.45 39.42
N LEU A 771 -22.19 -9.67 38.37
CA LEU A 771 -22.20 -10.94 37.63
C LEU A 771 -21.16 -10.88 36.49
N PRO A 772 -19.99 -11.53 36.59
CA PRO A 772 -19.08 -11.64 35.46
C PRO A 772 -19.73 -12.42 34.31
N LEU A 773 -19.38 -12.08 33.08
CA LEU A 773 -19.66 -12.92 31.92
C LEU A 773 -18.80 -14.19 31.99
N ASN A 774 -19.25 -15.16 32.78
CA ASN A 774 -18.64 -16.47 32.85
C ASN A 774 -18.71 -17.16 31.49
N SER A 775 -17.79 -18.08 31.26
CA SER A 775 -17.74 -18.87 30.01
C SER A 775 -19.06 -19.56 29.71
N ILE A 776 -19.56 -19.34 28.50
CA ILE A 776 -20.73 -19.96 27.90
C ILE A 776 -20.23 -20.86 26.76
N SER A 777 -20.32 -22.18 26.96
CA SER A 777 -20.01 -23.23 25.98
C SER A 777 -21.17 -24.19 25.74
N PHE A 778 -22.36 -23.86 26.24
CA PHE A 778 -23.58 -24.64 26.05
C PHE A 778 -23.52 -26.05 26.63
N GLU A 779 -22.68 -26.26 27.64
CA GLU A 779 -22.54 -27.53 28.34
C GLU A 779 -23.76 -27.87 29.20
N ALA A 780 -23.94 -29.17 29.44
CA ALA A 780 -24.96 -29.67 30.34
C ALA A 780 -24.76 -29.15 31.77
N GLY A 781 -25.62 -28.22 32.19
CA GLY A 781 -25.60 -27.63 33.55
C GLY A 781 -25.20 -26.15 33.59
N GLU A 782 -24.75 -25.58 32.48
CA GLU A 782 -24.50 -24.13 32.39
C GLU A 782 -25.77 -23.32 32.70
N GLN A 783 -25.58 -22.24 33.46
CA GLN A 783 -26.66 -21.33 33.87
C GLN A 783 -26.78 -20.15 32.90
N VAL A 784 -26.86 -20.44 31.59
CA VAL A 784 -27.07 -19.43 30.54
C VAL A 784 -28.50 -19.50 30.01
N SER A 785 -29.17 -18.34 29.90
CA SER A 785 -30.45 -18.25 29.21
C SER A 785 -30.18 -17.89 27.76
N TYR A 786 -30.42 -18.81 26.83
CA TYR A 786 -30.34 -18.51 25.41
C TYR A 786 -31.65 -18.83 24.71
N LYS A 787 -31.93 -18.09 23.64
CA LYS A 787 -33.08 -18.31 22.76
C LYS A 787 -32.63 -18.23 21.31
N VAL A 788 -33.18 -19.12 20.50
CA VAL A 788 -33.01 -19.10 19.05
C VAL A 788 -34.32 -18.64 18.42
N THR A 789 -34.24 -17.61 17.57
CA THR A 789 -35.40 -16.97 16.95
C THR A 789 -35.23 -16.84 15.44
N GLY A 790 -36.30 -16.40 14.76
CA GLY A 790 -36.37 -16.24 13.31
C GLY A 790 -37.43 -17.15 12.67
N LEU A 791 -37.95 -16.75 11.52
CA LEU A 791 -39.09 -17.43 10.87
C LEU A 791 -38.72 -18.82 10.35
N LYS A 792 -37.48 -18.96 9.86
CA LYS A 792 -36.96 -20.13 9.16
C LYS A 792 -35.63 -20.56 9.74
N THR A 793 -35.63 -20.76 11.06
CA THR A 793 -34.43 -21.07 11.84
C THR A 793 -34.54 -22.45 12.49
N SER A 794 -33.42 -23.16 12.59
CA SER A 794 -33.27 -24.28 13.51
C SER A 794 -31.94 -24.20 14.25
N SER A 795 -31.85 -24.82 15.42
CA SER A 795 -30.61 -24.96 16.18
C SER A 795 -30.37 -26.40 16.61
N GLU A 796 -29.11 -26.77 16.71
CA GLU A 796 -28.67 -28.05 17.27
C GLU A 796 -27.44 -27.84 18.16
N LEU A 797 -27.39 -28.56 19.28
CA LEU A 797 -26.16 -28.70 20.06
C LEU A 797 -25.31 -29.78 19.39
N ILE A 798 -24.11 -29.42 18.99
CA ILE A 798 -23.17 -30.31 18.32
C ILE A 798 -22.03 -30.68 19.26
N SER A 799 -21.39 -31.82 19.03
CA SER A 799 -20.28 -32.32 19.85
C SER A 799 -19.07 -32.70 18.99
N ASN A 800 -18.89 -32.02 17.86
CA ASN A 800 -17.90 -32.34 16.84
C ASN A 800 -17.30 -31.07 16.24
N SER A 801 -17.12 -30.98 14.92
CA SER A 801 -16.47 -29.85 14.25
C SER A 801 -17.14 -28.52 14.63
N GLY A 802 -16.34 -27.58 15.16
CA GLY A 802 -16.78 -26.27 15.63
C GLY A 802 -16.86 -26.11 17.15
N VAL A 803 -16.67 -27.18 17.92
CA VAL A 803 -16.46 -27.10 19.38
C VAL A 803 -15.03 -26.66 19.66
N THR A 804 -14.85 -25.51 20.30
CA THR A 804 -13.56 -24.94 20.70
C THR A 804 -13.33 -25.00 22.21
N HIS A 805 -14.38 -25.12 23.01
CA HIS A 805 -14.29 -25.24 24.46
C HIS A 805 -15.38 -26.18 25.00
N GLY A 806 -14.99 -27.16 25.81
CA GLY A 806 -15.92 -28.16 26.33
C GLY A 806 -16.18 -29.33 25.38
N ASP A 807 -17.33 -29.97 25.54
CA ASP A 807 -17.84 -31.10 24.77
C ASP A 807 -18.91 -30.71 23.74
N GLN A 808 -19.51 -29.51 23.85
CA GLN A 808 -20.62 -29.05 23.03
C GLN A 808 -20.44 -27.61 22.52
N ALA A 809 -21.14 -27.29 21.43
CA ALA A 809 -21.31 -25.93 20.92
C ALA A 809 -22.70 -25.78 20.31
N ILE A 810 -23.20 -24.55 20.11
CA ILE A 810 -24.48 -24.34 19.47
C ILE A 810 -24.32 -23.99 17.99
N LYS A 811 -24.98 -24.75 17.12
CA LYS A 811 -25.07 -24.47 15.70
C LYS A 811 -26.43 -23.86 15.36
N ILE A 812 -26.41 -22.71 14.70
CA ILE A 812 -27.60 -22.02 14.20
C ILE A 812 -27.68 -22.21 12.69
N ASN A 813 -28.85 -22.65 12.21
CA ASN A 813 -29.10 -22.88 10.80
C ASN A 813 -30.16 -21.89 10.32
N MET A 814 -29.79 -21.08 9.34
CA MET A 814 -30.69 -20.30 8.50
C MET A 814 -31.22 -21.24 7.41
N LEU A 815 -32.47 -21.71 7.55
CA LEU A 815 -33.08 -22.65 6.60
C LEU A 815 -33.58 -21.96 5.33
N GLU A 816 -33.91 -20.67 5.43
CA GLU A 816 -34.36 -19.82 4.33
C GLU A 816 -34.06 -18.36 4.69
N ARG A 817 -33.27 -17.68 3.84
CA ARG A 817 -32.88 -16.27 4.01
C ARG A 817 -34.10 -15.34 4.11
N GLN A 818 -34.06 -14.40 5.04
CA GLN A 818 -35.10 -13.40 5.27
C GLN A 818 -34.61 -11.98 4.91
N ASP A 819 -35.40 -11.24 4.14
CA ASP A 819 -35.08 -9.83 3.85
C ASP A 819 -35.40 -8.88 5.03
N ASN A 820 -36.21 -9.33 5.99
CA ASN A 820 -36.51 -8.60 7.21
C ASN A 820 -35.63 -9.09 8.36
N LEU A 821 -34.77 -8.21 8.88
CA LEU A 821 -33.86 -8.51 9.99
C LEU A 821 -34.59 -8.96 11.26
N ASP A 822 -35.85 -8.57 11.48
CA ASP A 822 -36.64 -9.04 12.62
C ASP A 822 -37.03 -10.53 12.53
N LEU A 823 -37.03 -11.08 11.31
CA LEU A 823 -37.35 -12.47 11.01
C LEU A 823 -36.11 -13.34 10.81
N ALA A 824 -34.92 -12.75 10.78
CA ALA A 824 -33.65 -13.45 10.59
C ALA A 824 -33.36 -14.46 11.71
N SER A 825 -32.57 -15.47 11.38
CA SER A 825 -32.04 -16.48 12.30
C SER A 825 -31.07 -15.86 13.30
N LYS A 826 -31.48 -15.81 14.58
CA LYS A 826 -30.72 -15.19 15.67
C LYS A 826 -30.51 -16.15 16.83
N LEU A 827 -29.31 -16.17 17.38
CA LEU A 827 -29.04 -16.60 18.75
C LEU A 827 -29.05 -15.36 19.65
N ILE A 828 -29.81 -15.39 20.74
CA ILE A 828 -29.84 -14.30 21.73
C ILE A 828 -29.48 -14.91 23.08
N LEU A 829 -28.50 -14.32 23.74
CA LEU A 829 -27.99 -14.69 25.05
C LEU A 829 -28.42 -13.62 26.05
N GLU A 830 -28.98 -14.05 27.17
CA GLU A 830 -29.43 -13.18 28.26
C GLU A 830 -28.96 -13.76 29.63
N PRO A 831 -28.63 -12.90 30.61
CA PRO A 831 -28.37 -13.32 31.98
C PRO A 831 -29.64 -13.92 32.63
N THR A 832 -29.47 -15.00 33.39
CA THR A 832 -30.58 -15.85 33.89
C THR A 832 -31.51 -15.18 34.92
N ASN A 833 -31.11 -14.07 35.55
CA ASN A 833 -31.83 -13.44 36.66
C ASN A 833 -32.28 -11.98 36.40
N ALA A 834 -32.36 -11.55 35.12
CA ALA A 834 -32.57 -10.13 34.76
C ALA A 834 -31.51 -9.17 35.33
N GLU A 835 -30.34 -9.72 35.68
CA GLU A 835 -29.13 -8.97 36.00
C GLU A 835 -28.45 -8.52 34.70
N SER A 836 -27.25 -7.96 34.79
CA SER A 836 -26.42 -7.63 33.63
C SER A 836 -25.03 -8.24 33.82
N TRP A 837 -24.38 -8.61 32.73
CA TRP A 837 -23.01 -9.12 32.75
C TRP A 837 -22.00 -7.98 32.83
N ASN A 838 -20.89 -8.27 33.52
CA ASN A 838 -19.68 -7.48 33.55
C ASN A 838 -18.59 -8.20 32.75
N LEU A 839 -17.99 -7.51 31.78
CA LEU A 839 -16.93 -8.06 30.92
C LEU A 839 -15.57 -8.19 31.62
N GLY A 840 -15.47 -7.72 32.87
CA GLY A 840 -14.27 -7.85 33.70
C GLY A 840 -13.31 -6.66 33.59
N VAL A 841 -12.09 -6.85 34.08
CA VAL A 841 -11.12 -5.75 34.27
C VAL A 841 -10.62 -5.16 32.96
N ASP A 842 -10.44 -6.00 31.95
CA ASP A 842 -9.94 -5.58 30.64
C ASP A 842 -11.07 -5.11 29.71
N GLN A 843 -12.33 -5.23 30.18
CA GLN A 843 -13.53 -4.82 29.45
C GLN A 843 -13.64 -5.46 28.06
N THR A 844 -13.13 -6.67 27.90
CA THR A 844 -13.09 -7.39 26.63
C THR A 844 -14.06 -8.57 26.64
N MET A 845 -14.79 -8.76 25.55
CA MET A 845 -15.62 -9.93 25.29
C MET A 845 -14.94 -10.82 24.23
N PHE A 846 -14.79 -12.09 24.55
CA PHE A 846 -14.27 -13.12 23.65
C PHE A 846 -15.38 -14.08 23.25
N LEU A 847 -15.32 -14.57 22.01
CA LEU A 847 -16.16 -15.68 21.56
C LEU A 847 -15.51 -16.43 20.38
N SER A 848 -15.82 -17.71 20.23
CA SER A 848 -15.45 -18.51 19.06
C SER A 848 -16.59 -18.56 18.06
N LEU A 849 -16.27 -18.26 16.80
CA LEU A 849 -17.20 -18.32 15.68
C LEU A 849 -16.66 -19.29 14.63
N THR A 850 -17.46 -20.28 14.23
CA THR A 850 -17.11 -21.18 13.12
C THR A 850 -18.08 -20.99 11.97
N ASN A 851 -17.52 -20.88 10.76
CA ASN A 851 -18.25 -20.94 9.50
C ASN A 851 -18.14 -22.36 8.92
N PRO A 852 -19.15 -23.22 9.10
CA PRO A 852 -19.17 -24.56 8.52
C PRO A 852 -19.55 -24.61 7.03
N ASN A 853 -19.74 -23.45 6.39
CA ASN A 853 -20.11 -23.40 4.97
C ASN A 853 -18.85 -23.42 4.08
N ASP A 854 -19.04 -23.76 2.80
CA ASP A 854 -18.00 -23.75 1.77
C ASP A 854 -17.82 -22.38 1.10
N PHE A 855 -18.48 -21.34 1.62
CA PHE A 855 -18.35 -19.96 1.19
C PHE A 855 -18.04 -19.04 2.38
N LYS A 856 -17.41 -17.90 2.10
CA LYS A 856 -17.12 -16.85 3.08
C LYS A 856 -18.43 -16.18 3.50
N ALA A 857 -18.60 -15.94 4.78
CA ALA A 857 -19.83 -15.34 5.32
C ALA A 857 -19.52 -14.33 6.43
N GLN A 858 -20.32 -13.27 6.49
CA GLN A 858 -20.27 -12.32 7.60
C GLN A 858 -21.21 -12.73 8.72
N ILE A 859 -20.71 -12.71 9.96
CA ILE A 859 -21.52 -12.85 11.17
C ILE A 859 -21.64 -11.49 11.84
N ARG A 860 -22.87 -11.13 12.23
CA ARG A 860 -23.16 -9.94 13.02
C ARG A 860 -23.34 -10.34 14.48
N ILE A 861 -22.68 -9.61 15.36
CA ILE A 861 -22.90 -9.64 16.81
C ILE A 861 -23.51 -8.30 17.19
N THR A 862 -24.46 -8.26 18.11
CA THR A 862 -25.00 -7.02 18.65
C THR A 862 -25.11 -7.17 20.14
N ALA A 863 -24.43 -6.31 20.89
CA ALA A 863 -24.56 -6.27 22.34
C ALA A 863 -25.33 -5.02 22.76
N LYS A 864 -26.03 -5.12 23.89
CA LYS A 864 -26.71 -4.00 24.54
C LYS A 864 -26.38 -3.91 26.00
N ASP A 865 -26.33 -2.70 26.52
CA ASP A 865 -26.15 -2.44 27.95
C ASP A 865 -27.47 -2.07 28.64
N LEU A 866 -27.42 -1.94 29.97
CA LEU A 866 -28.59 -1.58 30.79
C LEU A 866 -29.11 -0.15 30.51
N HIS A 867 -28.32 0.69 29.84
CA HIS A 867 -28.70 2.07 29.46
C HIS A 867 -29.45 2.13 28.14
N GLY A 868 -29.59 0.99 27.45
CA GLY A 868 -30.20 0.90 26.13
C GLY A 868 -29.26 1.36 25.02
N ASN A 869 -27.95 1.48 25.28
CA ASN A 869 -26.98 1.58 24.20
C ASN A 869 -26.92 0.22 23.50
N SER A 870 -26.73 0.26 22.19
CA SER A 870 -26.68 -0.92 21.35
C SER A 870 -25.58 -0.72 20.32
N ARG A 871 -24.65 -1.68 20.26
CA ARG A 871 -23.57 -1.69 19.29
C ARG A 871 -23.57 -2.99 18.53
N GLY A 872 -23.59 -2.89 17.22
CA GLY A 872 -23.39 -3.99 16.30
C GLY A 872 -21.92 -4.11 15.96
N PHE A 873 -21.44 -5.34 15.84
CA PHE A 873 -20.12 -5.73 15.36
C PHE A 873 -20.31 -6.70 14.20
N TYR A 874 -19.37 -6.77 13.28
CA TYR A 874 -19.39 -7.77 12.22
C TYR A 874 -18.02 -8.39 11.99
N PHE A 875 -18.02 -9.68 11.63
CA PHE A 875 -16.82 -10.50 11.45
C PHE A 875 -16.95 -11.29 10.16
N TRP A 876 -15.96 -11.19 9.28
CA TRP A 876 -15.86 -12.06 8.11
C TRP A 876 -15.20 -13.39 8.49
N LEU A 877 -15.86 -14.50 8.14
CA LEU A 877 -15.37 -15.85 8.40
C LEU A 877 -15.14 -16.59 7.09
N ASP A 878 -13.92 -17.08 6.89
CA ASP A 878 -13.56 -17.87 5.72
C ASP A 878 -14.29 -19.23 5.72
N PRO A 879 -14.47 -19.87 4.55
CA PRO A 879 -15.08 -21.19 4.44
C PRO A 879 -14.43 -22.22 5.38
N ASN A 880 -15.24 -23.04 6.05
CA ASN A 880 -14.78 -24.14 6.92
C ASN A 880 -13.74 -23.72 7.99
N SER A 881 -13.79 -22.47 8.44
CA SER A 881 -12.83 -21.90 9.38
C SER A 881 -13.47 -21.57 10.73
N THR A 882 -12.63 -21.49 11.76
CA THR A 882 -12.98 -21.00 13.09
C THR A 882 -12.12 -19.79 13.42
N THR A 883 -12.77 -18.73 13.90
CA THR A 883 -12.12 -17.49 14.34
C THR A 883 -12.48 -17.21 15.79
N SER A 884 -11.49 -16.83 16.58
CA SER A 884 -11.71 -16.23 17.90
C SER A 884 -11.95 -14.73 17.70
N ALA A 885 -13.16 -14.26 17.96
CA ALA A 885 -13.50 -12.85 17.93
C ALA A 885 -13.21 -12.22 19.30
N GLU A 886 -12.44 -11.14 19.29
CA GLU A 886 -12.13 -10.31 20.45
C GLU A 886 -12.79 -8.94 20.26
N ILE A 887 -13.66 -8.56 21.19
CA ILE A 887 -14.35 -7.26 21.22
C ILE A 887 -13.83 -6.50 22.44
N GLY A 888 -12.75 -5.76 22.23
CA GLY A 888 -12.07 -4.94 23.24
C GLY A 888 -12.67 -3.53 23.38
N PRO A 889 -12.10 -2.69 24.27
CA PRO A 889 -12.59 -1.33 24.55
C PRO A 889 -12.69 -0.43 23.32
N ASP A 890 -11.77 -0.58 22.37
CA ASP A 890 -11.73 0.13 21.09
C ASP A 890 -12.96 -0.19 20.21
N LEU A 891 -13.37 -1.46 20.18
CA LEU A 891 -14.54 -1.90 19.44
C LEU A 891 -15.83 -1.58 20.19
N LEU A 892 -15.85 -1.68 21.52
CA LEU A 892 -16.99 -1.31 22.36
C LEU A 892 -17.31 0.19 22.29
N GLY A 893 -16.30 1.02 22.08
CA GLY A 893 -16.38 2.47 21.92
C GLY A 893 -16.85 3.25 23.14
N GLU A 894 -16.93 4.58 23.00
CA GLU A 894 -17.28 5.45 24.12
C GLU A 894 -18.78 5.34 24.47
N ILE A 895 -19.07 5.13 25.76
CA ILE A 895 -20.43 4.88 26.27
C ILE A 895 -21.41 5.93 25.77
N GLY A 896 -22.42 5.49 25.00
CA GLY A 896 -23.49 6.33 24.48
C GLY A 896 -23.16 7.18 23.25
N ILE A 897 -21.90 7.19 22.80
CA ILE A 897 -21.48 7.88 21.57
C ILE A 897 -21.74 6.98 20.37
N ASP A 898 -22.48 7.50 19.39
CA ASP A 898 -22.84 6.79 18.17
C ASP A 898 -21.70 6.91 17.15
N GLU A 899 -21.08 5.78 16.84
CA GLU A 899 -19.92 5.70 15.93
C GLU A 899 -20.12 4.54 14.96
N THR A 900 -19.48 4.61 13.81
CA THR A 900 -19.63 3.59 12.77
C THR A 900 -18.37 3.42 11.97
N LYS A 901 -17.93 2.17 11.83
CA LYS A 901 -16.79 1.74 11.01
C LYS A 901 -17.21 0.52 10.19
N TYR A 902 -17.24 0.68 8.86
CA TYR A 902 -17.63 -0.36 7.90
C TYR A 902 -16.46 -0.99 7.11
N ALA A 903 -15.20 -0.64 7.41
CA ALA A 903 -14.03 -1.10 6.65
C ALA A 903 -13.34 -2.32 7.28
N GLY A 904 -12.76 -3.20 6.45
CA GLY A 904 -11.89 -4.31 6.86
C GLY A 904 -12.59 -5.63 7.23
N THR A 905 -11.82 -6.53 7.86
CA THR A 905 -12.29 -7.86 8.35
C THR A 905 -13.28 -7.74 9.52
N TYR A 906 -13.21 -6.64 10.26
CA TYR A 906 -14.01 -6.34 11.44
C TYR A 906 -14.55 -4.93 11.37
N GLY A 907 -15.71 -4.67 11.96
CA GLY A 907 -16.14 -3.31 12.25
C GLY A 907 -17.41 -3.25 13.07
N TYR A 908 -17.93 -2.04 13.24
CA TYR A 908 -18.98 -1.76 14.22
C TYR A 908 -19.91 -0.64 13.78
N PHE A 909 -21.09 -0.58 14.40
CA PHE A 909 -22.03 0.53 14.24
C PHE A 909 -22.91 0.67 15.49
N GLY A 910 -23.33 1.90 15.78
CA GLY A 910 -24.22 2.21 16.89
C GLY A 910 -23.49 2.80 18.10
N LYS A 911 -24.21 2.89 19.21
CA LYS A 911 -23.72 3.58 20.41
C LYS A 911 -22.75 2.72 21.20
N GLY A 912 -21.65 3.31 21.66
CA GLY A 912 -20.71 2.65 22.55
C GLY A 912 -21.37 2.10 23.82
N LEU A 913 -20.85 0.97 24.30
CA LEU A 913 -21.47 0.15 25.35
C LEU A 913 -20.79 0.36 26.69
N ASP A 914 -21.56 0.27 27.76
CA ASP A 914 -21.03 0.10 29.12
C ASP A 914 -20.66 -1.38 29.36
N PRO A 915 -19.36 -1.73 29.42
CA PRO A 915 -18.91 -3.12 29.57
C PRO A 915 -19.26 -3.72 30.94
N GLN A 916 -19.70 -2.92 31.90
CA GLN A 916 -20.05 -3.38 33.24
C GLN A 916 -21.50 -3.83 33.37
N CYS A 917 -22.35 -3.58 32.37
CA CYS A 917 -23.77 -3.89 32.46
C CYS A 917 -24.40 -4.37 31.14
N ILE A 918 -23.77 -5.34 30.48
CA ILE A 918 -24.31 -5.98 29.27
C ILE A 918 -25.58 -6.78 29.59
N THR A 919 -26.68 -6.51 28.89
CA THR A 919 -27.99 -7.14 29.14
C THR A 919 -28.38 -8.17 28.08
N ASP A 920 -27.90 -8.01 26.84
CA ASP A 920 -28.09 -9.01 25.79
C ASP A 920 -26.92 -9.04 24.80
N ILE A 921 -26.65 -10.25 24.28
CA ILE A 921 -25.75 -10.47 23.15
C ILE A 921 -26.55 -11.25 22.10
N THR A 922 -26.70 -10.65 20.91
CA THR A 922 -27.40 -11.22 19.77
C THR A 922 -26.41 -11.56 18.66
N ILE A 923 -26.47 -12.77 18.10
CA ILE A 923 -25.58 -13.23 17.01
C ILE A 923 -26.44 -13.72 15.85
N ASN A 924 -26.18 -13.23 14.63
CA ASN A 924 -26.98 -13.57 13.45
C ASN A 924 -26.25 -13.32 12.12
N PHE A 925 -26.78 -13.89 11.03
CA PHE A 925 -26.43 -13.46 9.68
C PHE A 925 -27.09 -12.11 9.35
N PRO A 926 -26.43 -11.22 8.59
CA PRO A 926 -27.07 -10.04 8.00
C PRO A 926 -27.94 -10.43 6.79
N GLU A 927 -28.98 -11.25 7.01
CA GLU A 927 -29.78 -11.90 5.95
C GLU A 927 -30.43 -10.92 4.95
N ASN A 928 -30.68 -9.70 5.40
CA ASN A 928 -31.22 -8.61 4.59
C ASN A 928 -30.22 -8.07 3.55
N ASN A 929 -28.97 -8.50 3.59
CA ASN A 929 -27.96 -8.20 2.60
C ASN A 929 -27.34 -9.50 2.05
N ALA A 930 -27.86 -9.96 0.92
CA ALA A 930 -27.51 -11.25 0.32
C ALA A 930 -26.01 -11.38 0.00
N SER A 931 -25.33 -10.29 -0.40
CA SER A 931 -23.91 -10.36 -0.77
C SER A 931 -23.00 -10.71 0.41
N LEU A 932 -23.40 -10.39 1.64
CA LEU A 932 -22.62 -10.65 2.85
C LEU A 932 -22.60 -12.14 3.26
N ILE A 933 -23.40 -12.97 2.59
CA ILE A 933 -23.47 -14.41 2.80
C ILE A 933 -23.47 -15.17 1.45
N ASN A 934 -22.73 -14.64 0.46
CA ASN A 934 -22.58 -15.23 -0.88
C ASN A 934 -23.92 -15.57 -1.58
N GLN A 935 -24.95 -14.75 -1.34
CA GLN A 935 -26.31 -14.94 -1.84
C GLN A 935 -26.94 -16.28 -1.44
N ALA A 936 -26.38 -16.96 -0.43
CA ALA A 936 -26.81 -18.29 -0.05
C ALA A 936 -28.26 -18.28 0.44
N PRO A 937 -29.14 -19.15 -0.09
CA PRO A 937 -30.54 -19.23 0.36
C PRO A 937 -30.66 -19.84 1.76
N SER A 938 -29.63 -20.56 2.21
CA SER A 938 -29.49 -21.18 3.52
C SER A 938 -28.02 -21.16 3.94
N ALA A 939 -27.75 -21.03 5.23
CA ALA A 939 -26.38 -21.00 5.77
C ALA A 939 -26.39 -21.46 7.23
N SER A 940 -25.23 -21.78 7.78
CA SER A 940 -25.11 -22.08 9.21
C SER A 940 -23.91 -21.39 9.84
N PHE A 941 -23.99 -21.07 11.12
CA PHE A 941 -22.82 -20.66 11.92
C PHE A 941 -22.84 -21.39 13.26
N ILE A 942 -21.67 -21.58 13.85
CA ILE A 942 -21.51 -22.21 15.15
C ILE A 942 -20.90 -21.18 16.10
N VAL A 943 -21.41 -21.14 17.33
CA VAL A 943 -20.91 -20.27 18.40
C VAL A 943 -20.49 -21.12 19.58
N ASP A 944 -19.34 -20.80 20.15
CA ASP A 944 -18.81 -21.43 21.35
C ASP A 944 -17.97 -20.43 22.16
N HIS A 945 -17.67 -20.78 23.41
CA HIS A 945 -16.69 -20.13 24.28
C HIS A 945 -16.86 -18.62 24.47
N ILE A 946 -18.09 -18.14 24.73
CA ILE A 946 -18.35 -16.72 24.98
C ILE A 946 -17.99 -16.38 26.43
N HIS A 947 -17.08 -15.45 26.66
CA HIS A 947 -16.67 -15.05 28.01
C HIS A 947 -16.16 -13.61 28.07
N GLY A 948 -16.23 -13.01 29.25
CA GLY A 948 -15.48 -11.81 29.60
C GLY A 948 -14.11 -12.17 30.17
N PHE A 949 -13.22 -11.18 30.30
CA PHE A 949 -11.93 -11.38 30.94
C PHE A 949 -12.08 -11.41 32.47
N VAL A 950 -12.14 -12.62 33.05
CA VAL A 950 -12.21 -12.80 34.51
C VAL A 950 -10.82 -13.13 35.04
N GLN A 951 -10.30 -12.26 35.92
CA GLN A 951 -8.98 -12.41 36.54
C GLN A 951 -8.93 -13.52 37.59
#